data_AF-A0A1Z5JHK0-F1
#
_entry.id   AF-A0A1Z5JHK0-F1
#
_cell.length_a   1.000
_cell.length_b   1.000
_cell.length_c   1.000
_cell.angle_alpha   90.00
_cell.angle_beta   90.00
_cell.angle_gamma   90.00
#
_symmetry.space_group_name_H-M   'P 1'
#
loop_
_entity.id
_entity.type
_entity.pdbx_description
1 polymer ?
#
loop_
_entity_poly.entity_id
_entity_poly.type
_entity_poly.pdbx_seq_one_letter_code
_entity_poly.pdbx_strand_id
1 'polypeptide(L)'
;MLRLFSLCCGEGEEENKYGALQDTDCVAATIAADTMIRQKRKIRFVEDQVAILNQKNRLSDQPDGDRDDLFLWTEEDHENAAMLRRNIISPSFDVTEPSLLLPKYPKTDQQKAFLRKALRENFLFRDLSDDEANDLIDAMQSQIFSQDDVIVRQGDTGDYFYIVENGKVNFVSDGKGIVGHCGTMGYFGELALLYNCPRAVSCIAASPQVHVWKVDQKTFRSLVAHRAQHQHVTVKQLLRSISLFRDLNDYELNRFTNSLIRVQWNKGDRIVQKGDEGKVFYIVQNGKVKVHEIGLGQSHFEDQILGPGDWFGERALLTGEVRAANVTALTNVTTLAMDRTTFESVLGSLRIMMEREMRKKVLRGIALFAKGCISDEELSKIVDLMKEQGFRQGDKLVEAGKPYPMQLWIIRHGKLLVFSVKNEGTIYNFQSGDHFGEKSVRGDPGHISSHTAVCEEDLTAWVLTRQDIEAVLGDVERLGQAARLLDVISTPYSDICLKNLTKRKVLGKGAFGKVWLVSHNSTNEFFALKELSKIKILDLQQLKYLEREKNFLSLLEHPFLLHLVACFQDLNKVYLVLPVIPGGELYNVVRHQRSESRGLPNNSAAFYAACIVEGLAHFHERQIAYRDLKLENVLIDEEGYCKIVDLGFAKVVENKTFTLVGTPEYLAPEIIMSKGYDKAVDYWSLGVLSYELVVGRSPFYLRGSSQIDLFKRIVLGHYSIPDYVHESQKDLIQKLLIRNSSNRLGNMKNGVVDIKRHVWFKDSKILFPSIRRKERGAPWVPKVKDDFENFDNFQETEHEKDNDRCLTKAEQDLFAGF
;
A
#
# COMPACT_ATOMS: atom_id res chain seq x y z
N MET A 1 -3.28 32.04 41.53
CA MET A 1 -3.16 30.88 42.43
C MET A 1 -4.49 30.48 43.08
N LEU A 2 -5.17 31.34 43.85
CA LEU A 2 -6.47 31.01 44.48
C LEU A 2 -7.62 30.67 43.49
N ARG A 3 -7.64 31.26 42.28
CA ARG A 3 -8.61 30.92 41.21
C ARG A 3 -8.39 29.54 40.55
N LEU A 4 -7.18 28.98 40.61
CA LEU A 4 -6.90 27.63 40.07
C LEU A 4 -7.24 26.53 41.07
N PHE A 5 -7.21 26.83 42.37
CA PHE A 5 -7.61 25.90 43.43
C PHE A 5 -9.15 25.74 43.51
N SER A 6 -9.89 26.82 43.28
CA SER A 6 -11.36 26.82 43.26
C SER A 6 -11.99 26.01 42.12
N LEU A 7 -11.23 25.67 41.06
CA LEU A 7 -11.72 24.87 39.93
C LEU A 7 -11.54 23.35 40.14
N CYS A 8 -10.78 22.93 41.15
CA CYS A 8 -10.48 21.52 41.42
C CYS A 8 -11.24 20.91 42.60
N CYS A 9 -11.82 21.72 43.49
CA CYS A 9 -12.58 21.24 44.65
C CYS A 9 -14.04 21.68 44.50
N GLY A 10 -14.94 20.73 44.22
CA GLY A 10 -16.38 20.96 44.20
C GLY A 10 -16.89 21.49 45.54
N GLU A 11 -17.98 22.25 45.47
CA GLU A 11 -18.65 22.92 46.60
C GLU A 11 -18.88 21.96 47.79
N GLY A 12 -18.41 22.37 48.97
CA GLY A 12 -18.61 21.67 50.23
C GLY A 12 -17.86 22.37 51.36
N GLU A 13 -18.62 22.98 52.26
CA GLU A 13 -18.17 23.74 53.43
C GLU A 13 -17.29 22.93 54.39
N GLU A 14 -16.15 23.50 54.81
CA GLU A 14 -15.77 23.65 56.22
C GLU A 14 -14.48 24.50 56.31
N GLU A 15 -14.63 25.71 56.83
CA GLU A 15 -13.53 26.59 57.22
C GLU A 15 -12.79 26.01 58.44
N ASN A 16 -11.49 26.33 58.52
CA ASN A 16 -10.57 26.17 59.65
C ASN A 16 -9.84 24.83 59.79
N LYS A 17 -8.74 24.69 59.05
CA LYS A 17 -7.39 24.37 59.58
C LYS A 17 -6.35 24.43 58.45
N TYR A 18 -5.73 25.59 58.25
CA TYR A 18 -4.51 25.70 57.44
C TYR A 18 -3.43 26.44 58.22
N GLY A 19 -2.58 25.68 58.90
CA GLY A 19 -1.27 26.13 59.38
C GLY A 19 -0.19 25.66 58.40
N ALA A 20 0.53 26.63 57.82
CA ALA A 20 1.86 26.53 57.21
C ALA A 20 2.14 25.32 56.28
N LEU A 21 1.85 25.46 54.98
CA LEU A 21 2.57 24.74 53.92
C LEU A 21 3.79 25.58 53.51
N GLN A 22 4.99 25.01 53.63
CA GLN A 22 6.25 25.66 53.29
C GLN A 22 6.39 25.87 51.77
N ASP A 23 7.07 26.93 51.34
CA ASP A 23 7.31 27.29 49.93
C ASP A 23 7.85 26.14 49.05
N THR A 24 8.53 25.16 49.66
CA THR A 24 9.02 23.94 48.99
C THR A 24 7.90 23.04 48.47
N ASP A 25 6.76 22.97 49.16
CA ASP A 25 5.61 22.15 48.76
C ASP A 25 4.85 22.78 47.60
N CYS A 26 4.82 24.12 47.53
CA CYS A 26 4.22 24.87 46.43
C CYS A 26 5.02 24.73 45.13
N VAL A 27 6.36 24.76 45.22
CA VAL A 27 7.25 24.53 44.07
C VAL A 27 7.16 23.07 43.60
N ALA A 28 7.15 22.11 44.52
CA ALA A 28 6.97 20.70 44.19
C ALA A 28 5.61 20.43 43.53
N ALA A 29 4.52 21.02 44.04
CA ALA A 29 3.19 20.92 43.45
C ALA A 29 3.11 21.57 42.05
N THR A 30 3.80 22.69 41.83
CA THR A 30 3.87 23.36 40.53
C THR A 30 4.66 22.52 39.50
N ILE A 31 5.80 21.94 39.91
CA ILE A 31 6.59 21.03 39.07
C ILE A 31 5.80 19.76 38.76
N ALA A 32 5.07 19.20 39.74
CA ALA A 32 4.21 18.04 39.54
C ALA A 32 3.06 18.35 38.57
N ALA A 33 2.44 19.53 38.68
CA ALA A 33 1.38 19.98 37.79
C ALA A 33 1.90 20.20 36.35
N ASP A 34 3.05 20.86 36.16
CA ASP A 34 3.65 21.05 34.83
C ASP A 34 4.07 19.71 34.21
N THR A 35 4.59 18.78 35.03
CA THR A 35 4.90 17.41 34.60
C THR A 35 3.64 16.65 34.17
N MET A 36 2.56 16.74 34.94
CA MET A 36 1.26 16.15 34.59
C MET A 36 0.69 16.75 33.30
N ILE A 37 0.79 18.07 33.10
CA ILE A 37 0.32 18.75 31.89
C ILE A 37 1.14 18.31 30.68
N ARG A 38 2.47 18.22 30.81
CA ARG A 38 3.34 17.71 29.74
C ARG A 38 3.04 16.25 29.40
N GLN A 39 2.80 15.41 30.40
CA GLN A 39 2.43 14.00 30.21
C GLN A 39 1.07 13.86 29.51
N LYS A 40 0.03 14.58 29.98
CA LYS A 40 -1.28 14.58 29.30
C LYS A 40 -1.19 15.11 27.87
N ARG A 41 -0.38 16.15 27.63
CA ARG A 41 -0.11 16.64 26.26
C ARG A 41 0.59 15.59 25.40
N LYS A 42 1.51 14.80 25.94
CA LYS A 42 2.22 13.75 25.21
C LYS A 42 1.31 12.56 24.88
N ILE A 43 0.47 12.12 25.83
CA ILE A 43 -0.56 11.09 25.59
C ILE A 43 -1.54 11.58 24.53
N ARG A 44 -2.10 12.78 24.71
CA ARG A 44 -3.03 13.38 23.73
C ARG A 44 -2.36 13.58 22.37
N PHE A 45 -1.09 13.99 22.33
CA PHE A 45 -0.32 14.09 21.09
C PHE A 45 -0.15 12.73 20.41
N VAL A 46 0.08 11.64 21.15
CA VAL A 46 0.16 10.29 20.58
C VAL A 46 -1.20 9.88 20.03
N GLU A 47 -2.28 10.08 20.78
CA GLU A 47 -3.65 9.82 20.32
C GLU A 47 -4.02 10.68 19.11
N ASP A 48 -3.61 11.94 19.09
CA ASP A 48 -3.80 12.88 17.99
C ASP A 48 -2.91 12.51 16.80
N GLN A 49 -1.67 12.05 16.98
CA GLN A 49 -0.80 11.61 15.87
C GLN A 49 -1.32 10.32 15.24
N VAL A 50 -1.77 9.38 16.06
CA VAL A 50 -2.48 8.18 15.61
C VAL A 50 -3.74 8.63 14.86
N ALA A 51 -4.55 9.51 15.44
CA ALA A 51 -5.75 10.03 14.78
C ALA A 51 -5.45 10.86 13.52
N ILE A 52 -4.35 11.61 13.42
CA ILE A 52 -3.95 12.42 12.25
C ILE A 52 -3.44 11.52 11.12
N LEU A 53 -2.71 10.45 11.45
CA LEU A 53 -2.33 9.42 10.48
C LEU A 53 -3.55 8.62 9.97
N ASN A 54 -4.67 8.64 10.70
CA ASN A 54 -5.88 7.86 10.41
C ASN A 54 -7.10 8.68 9.95
N GLN A 55 -7.18 9.97 10.24
CA GLN A 55 -8.31 10.83 9.88
C GLN A 55 -8.06 11.55 8.56
N LYS A 56 -9.07 11.39 7.70
CA LYS A 56 -9.49 12.21 6.56
C LYS A 56 -8.74 13.52 6.44
N ASN A 57 -8.28 13.81 5.22
CA ASN A 57 -7.92 15.15 4.74
C ASN A 57 -8.86 16.16 5.39
N ARG A 58 -8.45 16.80 6.49
CA ARG A 58 -9.19 17.95 6.99
C ARG A 58 -9.07 18.91 5.84
N LEU A 59 -10.21 19.19 5.21
CA LEU A 59 -10.38 20.33 4.33
C LEU A 59 -9.57 21.45 4.96
N SER A 60 -8.52 21.88 4.28
CA SER A 60 -7.94 23.17 4.61
C SER A 60 -9.09 24.15 4.44
N ASP A 61 -9.66 24.64 5.54
CA ASP A 61 -10.51 25.83 5.58
C ASP A 61 -9.71 27.10 5.17
N GLN A 62 -8.59 26.94 4.46
CA GLN A 62 -8.02 28.03 3.71
C GLN A 62 -8.82 28.13 2.41
N PRO A 63 -9.46 29.29 2.15
CA PRO A 63 -9.93 29.60 0.82
C PRO A 63 -8.68 29.84 -0.03
N ASP A 64 -8.01 28.78 -0.46
CA ASP A 64 -7.31 28.86 -1.73
C ASP A 64 -8.43 29.14 -2.72
N GLY A 65 -8.52 30.40 -3.15
CA GLY A 65 -9.52 30.83 -4.11
C GLY A 65 -9.27 30.06 -5.40
N ASP A 66 -9.87 28.88 -5.52
CA ASP A 66 -9.96 28.07 -6.74
C ASP A 66 -10.84 28.85 -7.74
N ARG A 67 -10.28 29.95 -8.26
CA ARG A 67 -10.79 30.67 -9.44
C ARG A 67 -10.54 29.88 -10.74
N ASP A 68 -10.00 28.66 -10.65
CA ASP A 68 -9.84 27.74 -11.78
C ASP A 68 -11.15 27.01 -12.14
N ASP A 69 -12.20 27.09 -11.32
CA ASP A 69 -13.50 26.44 -11.59
C ASP A 69 -14.37 27.15 -12.64
N LEU A 70 -13.95 28.34 -13.10
CA LEU A 70 -14.67 29.12 -14.11
C LEU A 70 -14.00 29.14 -15.49
N PHE A 71 -12.79 28.62 -15.65
CA PHE A 71 -12.07 28.63 -16.93
C PHE A 71 -11.92 27.21 -17.50
N LEU A 72 -12.45 27.02 -18.72
CA LEU A 72 -12.10 25.89 -19.56
C LEU A 72 -10.59 25.93 -19.82
N TRP A 73 -9.90 24.82 -19.60
CA TRP A 73 -8.47 24.70 -19.87
C TRP A 73 -8.20 24.85 -21.37
N THR A 74 -7.13 25.56 -21.74
CA THR A 74 -6.74 25.71 -23.15
C THR A 74 -5.94 24.49 -23.63
N GLU A 75 -5.76 24.33 -24.94
CA GLU A 75 -4.86 23.31 -25.50
C GLU A 75 -3.42 23.46 -24.97
N GLU A 76 -2.93 24.70 -24.83
CA GLU A 76 -1.62 25.01 -24.24
C GLU A 76 -1.49 24.54 -22.78
N ASP A 77 -2.54 24.67 -21.98
CA ASP A 77 -2.54 24.14 -20.60
C ASP A 77 -2.42 22.61 -20.59
N HIS A 78 -2.99 21.95 -21.59
CA HIS A 78 -2.91 20.50 -21.73
C HIS A 78 -1.56 20.03 -22.24
N GLU A 79 -0.91 20.76 -23.14
CA GLU A 79 0.47 20.49 -23.53
C GLU A 79 1.44 20.66 -22.34
N ASN A 80 1.26 21.71 -21.54
CA ASN A 80 2.05 21.93 -20.33
C ASN A 80 1.82 20.84 -19.27
N ALA A 81 0.57 20.41 -19.07
CA ALA A 81 0.25 19.27 -18.21
C ALA A 81 0.82 17.96 -18.75
N ALA A 82 0.79 17.75 -20.08
CA ALA A 82 1.34 16.56 -20.73
C ALA A 82 2.86 16.45 -20.54
N MET A 83 3.59 17.57 -20.48
CA MET A 83 5.02 17.54 -20.12
C MET A 83 5.25 17.00 -18.70
N LEU A 84 4.37 17.31 -17.75
CA LEU A 84 4.42 16.82 -16.36
C LEU A 84 3.90 15.38 -16.21
N ARG A 85 3.21 14.84 -17.23
CA ARG A 85 2.74 13.45 -17.30
C ARG A 85 3.78 12.48 -17.88
N ARG A 86 5.02 12.93 -18.12
CA ARG A 86 6.12 12.04 -18.50
C ARG A 86 6.49 11.13 -17.33
N ASN A 87 6.64 9.84 -17.62
CA ASN A 87 7.05 8.85 -16.64
C ASN A 87 8.40 9.21 -16.04
N ILE A 88 8.48 9.19 -14.71
CA ILE A 88 9.72 9.36 -13.97
C ILE A 88 10.26 8.01 -13.55
N ILE A 89 11.57 7.82 -13.66
CA ILE A 89 12.25 6.59 -13.30
C ILE A 89 13.49 6.97 -12.49
N SER A 90 13.61 6.36 -11.32
CA SER A 90 14.83 6.44 -10.51
C SER A 90 15.64 5.15 -10.66
N PRO A 91 16.98 5.19 -10.49
CA PRO A 91 17.80 3.98 -10.45
C PRO A 91 17.27 3.00 -9.41
N SER A 92 17.27 1.70 -9.76
CA SER A 92 16.89 0.66 -8.80
C SER A 92 17.92 0.61 -7.67
N PHE A 93 17.42 0.63 -6.44
CA PHE A 93 18.23 0.53 -5.24
C PHE A 93 18.16 -0.91 -4.70
N ASP A 94 19.30 -1.57 -4.56
CA ASP A 94 19.38 -2.89 -3.93
C ASP A 94 19.64 -2.73 -2.43
N VAL A 95 18.63 -3.09 -1.63
CA VAL A 95 18.68 -2.96 -0.17
C VAL A 95 19.48 -4.11 0.47
N THR A 96 19.88 -5.11 -0.31
CA THR A 96 20.65 -6.28 0.16
C THR A 96 22.15 -6.06 0.16
N GLU A 97 22.64 -4.99 -0.48
CA GLU A 97 24.05 -4.60 -0.36
C GLU A 97 24.37 -4.20 1.09
N PRO A 98 25.49 -4.68 1.67
CA PRO A 98 25.86 -4.37 3.04
C PRO A 98 25.92 -2.85 3.21
N SER A 99 25.38 -2.36 4.33
CA SER A 99 25.32 -0.95 4.72
C SER A 99 26.48 -0.17 4.13
N LEU A 100 26.22 0.58 3.06
CA LEU A 100 27.16 1.58 2.56
C LEU A 100 27.55 2.38 3.82
N LEU A 101 28.83 2.40 4.20
CA LEU A 101 29.28 3.20 5.33
C LEU A 101 28.85 4.63 5.05
N LEU A 102 27.76 5.05 5.69
CA LEU A 102 27.20 6.37 5.44
C LEU A 102 28.27 7.38 5.83
N PRO A 103 28.57 8.36 4.95
CA PRO A 103 29.57 9.35 5.26
C PRO A 103 29.13 10.10 6.53
N LYS A 104 30.09 10.39 7.40
CA LYS A 104 29.86 11.20 8.61
C LYS A 104 30.81 12.36 8.60
N TYR A 105 30.27 13.56 8.55
CA TYR A 105 31.04 14.80 8.62
C TYR A 105 30.84 15.45 9.99
N PRO A 106 31.93 15.80 10.70
CA PRO A 106 31.86 16.40 12.03
C PRO A 106 31.13 17.75 12.00
N LYS A 107 30.31 18.00 13.04
CA LYS A 107 29.48 19.21 13.19
C LYS A 107 29.36 19.58 14.67
N THR A 108 29.28 20.88 14.95
CA THR A 108 28.98 21.37 16.30
C THR A 108 27.51 21.16 16.65
N ASP A 109 27.16 21.21 17.95
CA ASP A 109 25.76 21.07 18.39
C ASP A 109 24.86 22.19 17.84
N GLN A 110 25.41 23.39 17.67
CA GLN A 110 24.71 24.51 17.05
C GLN A 110 24.39 24.22 15.57
N GLN A 111 25.34 23.68 14.80
CA GLN A 111 25.13 23.28 13.40
C GLN A 111 24.11 22.15 13.29
N LYS A 112 24.17 21.16 14.20
CA LYS A 112 23.16 20.08 14.25
C LYS A 112 21.77 20.62 14.56
N ALA A 113 21.65 21.56 15.49
CA ALA A 113 20.37 22.20 15.81
C ALA A 113 19.82 23.02 14.63
N PHE A 114 20.69 23.77 13.94
CA PHE A 114 20.35 24.52 12.73
C PHE A 114 19.80 23.60 11.63
N LEU A 115 20.54 22.55 11.27
CA LEU A 115 20.13 21.62 10.22
C LEU A 115 18.84 20.88 10.60
N ARG A 116 18.68 20.49 11.87
CA ARG A 116 17.45 19.84 12.33
C ARG A 116 16.23 20.77 12.16
N LYS A 117 16.39 22.07 12.43
CA LYS A 117 15.32 23.05 12.19
C LYS A 117 14.99 23.15 10.70
N ALA A 118 16.01 23.27 9.84
CA ALA A 118 15.82 23.40 8.39
C ALA A 118 15.15 22.16 7.77
N LEU A 119 15.56 20.96 8.17
CA LEU A 119 14.93 19.71 7.71
C LEU A 119 13.45 19.62 8.12
N ARG A 120 13.08 20.08 9.33
CA ARG A 120 11.69 20.07 9.79
C ARG A 120 10.76 21.02 9.02
N GLU A 121 11.31 22.04 8.36
CA GLU A 121 10.54 22.99 7.52
C GLU A 121 10.35 22.46 6.07
N ASN A 122 11.12 21.45 5.65
CA ASN A 122 11.03 20.88 4.31
C ASN A 122 10.01 19.73 4.25
N PHE A 123 9.13 19.74 3.25
CA PHE A 123 8.03 18.76 3.13
C PHE A 123 8.49 17.31 2.94
N LEU A 124 9.70 17.06 2.42
CA LEU A 124 10.26 15.72 2.28
C LEU A 124 10.77 15.16 3.61
N PHE A 125 11.25 16.02 4.52
CA PHE A 125 11.97 15.58 5.73
C PHE A 125 11.22 15.86 7.04
N ARG A 126 10.13 16.63 7.01
CA ARG A 126 9.35 17.00 8.20
C ARG A 126 8.84 15.83 9.05
N ASP A 127 8.65 14.66 8.41
CA ASP A 127 8.11 13.46 9.05
C ASP A 127 9.20 12.42 9.37
N LEU A 128 10.49 12.78 9.24
CA LEU A 128 11.60 11.91 9.68
C LEU A 128 11.63 11.82 11.20
N SER A 129 11.92 10.62 11.72
CA SER A 129 12.24 10.43 13.13
C SER A 129 13.53 11.16 13.52
N ASP A 130 13.72 11.44 14.82
CA ASP A 130 14.92 12.13 15.27
C ASP A 130 16.20 11.35 14.94
N ASP A 131 16.15 10.01 14.99
CA ASP A 131 17.24 9.14 14.54
C ASP A 131 17.53 9.38 13.04
N GLU A 132 16.51 9.32 12.18
CA GLU A 132 16.59 9.56 10.72
C GLU A 132 17.17 10.92 10.38
N ALA A 133 16.67 11.95 11.06
CA ALA A 133 17.21 13.30 10.93
C ALA A 133 18.69 13.35 11.35
N ASN A 134 19.08 12.67 12.44
CA ASN A 134 20.47 12.68 12.91
C ASN A 134 21.44 12.06 11.91
N ASP A 135 21.11 10.91 11.33
CA ASP A 135 21.99 10.30 10.32
C ASP A 135 22.07 11.19 9.08
N LEU A 136 20.97 11.82 8.68
CA LEU A 136 20.95 12.69 7.51
C LEU A 136 21.83 13.91 7.77
N ILE A 137 21.67 14.52 8.94
CA ILE A 137 22.52 15.61 9.44
C ILE A 137 23.98 15.17 9.46
N ASP A 138 24.32 14.01 10.01
CA ASP A 138 25.69 13.51 10.06
C ASP A 138 26.27 13.35 8.63
N ALA A 139 25.45 12.93 7.66
CA ALA A 139 25.84 12.78 6.27
C ALA A 139 25.92 14.07 5.45
N MET A 140 25.39 15.20 5.94
CA MET A 140 25.51 16.48 5.21
C MET A 140 26.94 17.02 5.22
N GLN A 141 27.48 17.37 4.06
CA GLN A 141 28.81 17.95 3.90
C GLN A 141 28.72 19.47 3.81
N SER A 142 29.64 20.19 4.46
CA SER A 142 29.76 21.65 4.30
C SER A 142 30.51 21.99 3.00
N GLN A 143 30.07 23.05 2.31
CA GLN A 143 30.76 23.64 1.17
C GLN A 143 30.60 25.16 1.19
N ILE A 144 31.64 25.88 0.79
CA ILE A 144 31.66 27.34 0.70
C ILE A 144 31.83 27.74 -0.77
N PHE A 145 31.06 28.73 -1.19
CA PHE A 145 31.10 29.32 -2.52
C PHE A 145 31.42 30.81 -2.40
N SER A 146 32.19 31.34 -3.35
CA SER A 146 32.47 32.76 -3.50
C SER A 146 31.33 33.43 -4.29
N GLN A 147 31.26 34.75 -4.25
CA GLN A 147 30.31 35.49 -5.07
C GLN A 147 30.45 35.12 -6.56
N ASP A 148 29.30 35.03 -7.24
CA ASP A 148 29.14 34.68 -8.65
C ASP A 148 29.49 33.23 -9.01
N ASP A 149 29.91 32.40 -8.04
CA ASP A 149 30.08 30.97 -8.27
C ASP A 149 28.75 30.31 -8.63
N VAL A 150 28.79 29.48 -9.67
CA VAL A 150 27.65 28.65 -10.07
C VAL A 150 27.64 27.40 -9.20
N ILE A 151 26.66 27.32 -8.30
CA ILE A 151 26.46 26.17 -7.41
C ILE A 151 25.81 25.01 -8.17
N VAL A 152 24.84 25.35 -9.02
CA VAL A 152 24.07 24.43 -9.86
C VAL A 152 23.83 25.12 -11.20
N ARG A 153 23.93 24.39 -12.31
CA ARG A 153 23.65 24.92 -13.65
C ARG A 153 22.34 24.34 -14.19
N GLN A 154 21.54 25.17 -14.84
CA GLN A 154 20.32 24.75 -15.53
C GLN A 154 20.65 23.68 -16.58
N GLY A 155 19.79 22.67 -16.70
CA GLY A 155 19.96 21.56 -17.65
C GLY A 155 20.84 20.41 -17.16
N ASP A 156 21.73 20.65 -16.19
CA ASP A 156 22.55 19.58 -15.60
C ASP A 156 21.67 18.55 -14.89
N THR A 157 22.12 17.30 -14.82
CA THR A 157 21.44 16.30 -13.99
C THR A 157 21.67 16.64 -12.53
N GLY A 158 20.60 16.74 -11.74
CA GLY A 158 20.73 17.12 -10.34
C GLY A 158 21.34 16.03 -9.47
N ASP A 159 22.43 16.35 -8.76
CA ASP A 159 23.14 15.39 -7.91
C ASP A 159 22.91 15.60 -6.39
N TYR A 160 22.62 16.82 -5.97
CA TYR A 160 22.63 17.23 -4.56
C TYR A 160 21.41 18.06 -4.15
N PHE A 161 21.05 17.95 -2.87
CA PHE A 161 20.20 18.89 -2.15
C PHE A 161 21.06 19.80 -1.27
N TYR A 162 20.69 21.06 -1.16
CA TYR A 162 21.44 22.09 -0.44
C TYR A 162 20.59 22.82 0.60
N ILE A 163 21.19 23.14 1.75
CA ILE A 163 20.65 24.06 2.76
C ILE A 163 21.64 25.20 2.95
N VAL A 164 21.18 26.44 2.86
CA VAL A 164 22.00 27.64 3.03
C VAL A 164 22.13 27.97 4.52
N GLU A 165 23.36 27.88 5.04
CA GLU A 165 23.70 28.29 6.40
C GLU A 165 23.89 29.81 6.49
N ASN A 166 24.61 30.38 5.54
CA ASN A 166 24.89 31.81 5.48
C ASN A 166 25.03 32.30 4.03
N GLY A 167 24.70 33.56 3.78
CA GLY A 167 24.71 34.20 2.47
C GLY A 167 23.39 34.07 1.70
N LYS A 168 23.41 34.54 0.45
CA LYS A 168 22.26 34.55 -0.46
C LYS A 168 22.60 33.79 -1.75
N VAL A 169 21.63 33.06 -2.29
CA VAL A 169 21.71 32.37 -3.59
C VAL A 169 20.59 32.91 -4.48
N ASN A 170 20.91 33.26 -5.72
CA ASN A 170 19.94 33.66 -6.73
C ASN A 170 19.61 32.48 -7.65
N PHE A 171 18.34 32.33 -8.00
CA PHE A 171 17.87 31.36 -8.99
C PHE A 171 17.70 32.06 -10.33
N VAL A 172 18.40 31.58 -11.34
CA VAL A 172 18.50 32.22 -12.67
C VAL A 172 18.01 31.23 -13.73
N SER A 173 17.05 31.66 -14.53
CA SER A 173 16.53 30.87 -15.65
C SER A 173 17.01 31.47 -16.97
N ASP A 174 17.50 30.60 -17.86
CA ASP A 174 17.93 30.99 -19.20
C ASP A 174 16.78 31.67 -19.95
N GLY A 175 17.00 32.91 -20.38
CA GLY A 175 15.99 33.73 -21.07
C GLY A 175 14.99 34.49 -20.18
N LYS A 176 14.94 34.21 -18.86
CA LYS A 176 14.05 34.93 -17.91
C LYS A 176 14.81 35.71 -16.83
N GLY A 177 16.13 35.53 -16.71
CA GLY A 177 16.95 36.21 -15.70
C GLY A 177 16.72 35.66 -14.29
N ILE A 178 16.82 36.50 -13.26
CA ILE A 178 16.62 36.08 -11.87
C ILE A 178 15.13 35.81 -11.65
N VAL A 179 14.78 34.56 -11.38
CA VAL A 179 13.41 34.10 -11.11
C VAL A 179 13.12 33.92 -9.63
N GLY A 180 14.15 33.97 -8.78
CA GLY A 180 13.98 33.85 -7.32
C GLY A 180 15.31 33.94 -6.57
N HIS A 181 15.24 33.80 -5.25
CA HIS A 181 16.42 33.72 -4.39
C HIS A 181 16.10 33.02 -3.07
N CYS A 182 17.13 32.53 -2.38
CA CYS A 182 17.03 32.06 -1.00
C CYS A 182 18.22 32.57 -0.16
N GLY A 183 18.01 32.72 1.15
CA GLY A 183 19.04 33.11 2.11
C GLY A 183 19.21 32.04 3.19
N THR A 184 19.78 32.39 4.34
CA THR A 184 19.89 31.50 5.52
C THR A 184 18.58 30.76 5.81
N MET A 185 18.68 29.47 6.12
CA MET A 185 17.58 28.49 6.27
C MET A 185 16.87 28.10 4.96
N GLY A 186 17.14 28.81 3.86
CA GLY A 186 16.66 28.44 2.55
C GLY A 186 17.29 27.14 2.06
N TYR A 187 16.58 26.44 1.18
CA TYR A 187 17.03 25.20 0.58
C TYR A 187 16.72 25.15 -0.92
N PHE A 188 17.40 24.29 -1.66
CA PHE A 188 17.13 24.03 -3.07
C PHE A 188 17.67 22.68 -3.51
N GLY A 189 17.09 22.15 -4.58
CA GLY A 189 17.55 20.93 -5.23
C GLY A 189 16.94 19.65 -4.66
N GLU A 190 15.83 19.75 -3.96
CA GLU A 190 15.12 18.64 -3.31
C GLU A 190 14.65 17.55 -4.29
N LEU A 191 14.25 17.91 -5.52
CA LEU A 191 13.81 16.94 -6.53
C LEU A 191 14.94 16.00 -6.97
N ALA A 192 16.18 16.48 -6.94
CA ALA A 192 17.35 15.67 -7.29
C ALA A 192 17.55 14.49 -6.34
N LEU A 193 17.01 14.55 -5.11
CA LEU A 193 17.05 13.41 -4.19
C LEU A 193 16.06 12.30 -4.55
N LEU A 194 15.04 12.61 -5.36
CA LEU A 194 13.95 11.69 -5.67
C LEU A 194 14.23 10.88 -6.94
N TYR A 195 14.63 11.57 -8.01
CA TYR A 195 14.95 10.98 -9.31
C TYR A 195 15.90 11.89 -10.09
N ASN A 196 16.44 11.37 -11.19
CA ASN A 196 17.30 12.15 -12.07
C ASN A 196 16.44 13.10 -12.88
N CYS A 197 16.46 14.39 -12.50
CA CYS A 197 15.82 15.46 -13.23
C CYS A 197 16.86 16.49 -13.69
N PRO A 198 16.73 17.05 -14.91
CA PRO A 198 17.45 18.25 -15.29
C PRO A 198 17.13 19.39 -14.33
N ARG A 199 18.12 20.19 -13.97
CA ARG A 199 17.93 21.37 -13.12
C ARG A 199 17.11 22.41 -13.87
N ALA A 200 16.01 22.87 -13.26
CA ALA A 200 15.11 23.85 -13.87
C ALA A 200 15.74 25.25 -14.00
N VAL A 201 16.67 25.59 -13.10
CA VAL A 201 17.31 26.90 -12.99
C VAL A 201 18.77 26.73 -12.54
N SER A 202 19.61 27.71 -12.88
CA SER A 202 20.94 27.85 -12.32
C SER A 202 20.86 28.50 -10.93
N CYS A 203 21.65 28.01 -9.97
CA CYS A 203 21.77 28.60 -8.64
C CYS A 203 23.13 29.27 -8.52
N ILE A 204 23.15 30.59 -8.31
CA ILE A 204 24.37 31.39 -8.29
C ILE A 204 24.55 32.04 -6.92
N ALA A 205 25.75 31.94 -6.35
CA ALA A 205 26.09 32.59 -5.09
C ALA A 205 26.05 34.13 -5.25
N ALA A 206 25.25 34.81 -4.43
CA ALA A 206 25.00 36.25 -4.53
C ALA A 206 25.63 37.07 -3.40
N SER A 207 26.36 36.43 -2.49
CA SER A 207 27.08 37.07 -1.38
C SER A 207 28.57 36.77 -1.48
N PRO A 208 29.45 37.60 -0.88
CA PRO A 208 30.91 37.39 -0.91
C PRO A 208 31.33 35.98 -0.50
N GLN A 209 30.63 35.41 0.49
CA GLN A 209 30.71 34.01 0.86
C GLN A 209 29.31 33.46 1.08
N VAL A 210 29.04 32.30 0.49
CA VAL A 210 27.82 31.52 0.70
C VAL A 210 28.22 30.17 1.28
N HIS A 211 27.70 29.86 2.46
CA HIS A 211 27.95 28.61 3.16
C HIS A 211 26.75 27.70 3.02
N VAL A 212 26.96 26.49 2.52
CA VAL A 212 25.89 25.52 2.32
C VAL A 212 26.24 24.16 2.92
N TRP A 213 25.19 23.44 3.29
CA TRP A 213 25.23 22.01 3.61
C TRP A 213 24.62 21.23 2.46
N LYS A 214 25.28 20.17 2.00
CA LYS A 214 24.81 19.35 0.88
C LYS A 214 24.75 17.87 1.19
N VAL A 215 23.85 17.16 0.51
CA VAL A 215 23.75 15.68 0.52
C VAL A 215 23.36 15.19 -0.87
N ASP A 216 23.96 14.08 -1.31
CA ASP A 216 23.67 13.50 -2.63
C ASP A 216 22.47 12.54 -2.62
N GLN A 217 21.91 12.31 -3.80
CA GLN A 217 20.79 11.39 -4.01
C GLN A 217 21.06 9.98 -3.48
N LYS A 218 22.25 9.41 -3.74
CA LYS A 218 22.57 8.02 -3.36
C LYS A 218 22.62 7.88 -1.85
N THR A 219 23.30 8.79 -1.16
CA THR A 219 23.38 8.83 0.30
C THR A 219 21.99 8.98 0.93
N PHE A 220 21.19 9.93 0.44
CA PHE A 220 19.83 10.13 0.95
C PHE A 220 18.96 8.89 0.81
N ARG A 221 18.89 8.29 -0.40
CA ARG A 221 18.07 7.10 -0.66
C ARG A 221 18.56 5.90 0.15
N SER A 222 19.87 5.74 0.32
CA SER A 222 20.44 4.68 1.15
C SER A 222 20.01 4.82 2.61
N LEU A 223 20.05 6.04 3.15
CA LEU A 223 19.70 6.33 4.52
C LEU A 223 18.21 6.03 4.81
N VAL A 224 17.32 6.49 3.94
CA VAL A 224 15.88 6.28 4.09
C VAL A 224 15.50 4.81 3.87
N ALA A 225 16.02 4.17 2.82
CA ALA A 225 15.68 2.78 2.49
C ALA A 225 16.22 1.78 3.53
N HIS A 226 17.50 1.90 3.93
CA HIS A 226 18.13 0.98 4.87
C HIS A 226 17.43 1.01 6.23
N ARG A 227 17.05 2.21 6.72
CA ARG A 227 16.32 2.32 7.99
C ARG A 227 14.89 1.85 7.91
N ALA A 228 14.16 2.20 6.86
CA ALA A 228 12.81 1.70 6.66
C ALA A 228 12.79 0.17 6.65
N GLN A 229 13.77 -0.47 5.98
CA GLN A 229 13.89 -1.92 5.95
C GLN A 229 14.33 -2.51 7.29
N HIS A 230 15.37 -1.98 7.94
CA HIS A 230 15.85 -2.49 9.22
C HIS A 230 14.78 -2.38 10.31
N GLN A 231 14.11 -1.23 10.42
CA GLN A 231 13.01 -1.07 11.37
C GLN A 231 11.91 -2.07 11.09
N HIS A 232 11.54 -2.25 9.81
CA HIS A 232 10.50 -3.21 9.42
C HIS A 232 10.90 -4.66 9.76
N VAL A 233 12.15 -5.04 9.56
CA VAL A 233 12.67 -6.38 9.93
C VAL A 233 12.67 -6.57 11.45
N THR A 234 13.18 -5.61 12.22
CA THR A 234 13.23 -5.70 13.68
C THR A 234 11.83 -5.74 14.29
N VAL A 235 10.90 -4.92 13.80
CA VAL A 235 9.50 -4.96 14.25
C VAL A 235 8.84 -6.28 13.87
N LYS A 236 9.06 -6.78 12.64
CA LYS A 236 8.54 -8.08 12.20
C LYS A 236 9.04 -9.24 13.07
N GLN A 237 10.33 -9.23 13.43
CA GLN A 237 10.92 -10.22 14.35
C GLN A 237 10.32 -10.13 15.76
N LEU A 238 10.13 -8.91 16.28
CA LEU A 238 9.45 -8.68 17.55
C LEU A 238 8.02 -9.22 17.51
N LEU A 239 7.25 -8.86 16.48
CA LEU A 239 5.87 -9.32 16.34
C LEU A 239 5.78 -10.85 16.23
N ARG A 240 6.69 -11.50 15.51
CA ARG A 240 6.73 -12.97 15.44
C ARG A 240 7.05 -13.64 16.79
N SER A 241 7.71 -12.95 17.72
CA SER A 241 7.93 -13.50 19.07
C SER A 241 6.63 -13.53 19.89
N ILE A 242 5.74 -12.57 19.64
CA ILE A 242 4.43 -12.45 20.28
C ILE A 242 3.50 -13.56 19.78
N SER A 243 2.99 -14.37 20.70
CA SER A 243 2.11 -15.51 20.39
C SER A 243 0.90 -15.15 19.53
N LEU A 244 0.36 -13.95 19.71
CA LEU A 244 -0.79 -13.43 18.96
C LEU A 244 -0.51 -13.18 17.47
N PHE A 245 0.73 -12.79 17.11
CA PHE A 245 1.07 -12.36 15.75
C PHE A 245 2.02 -13.34 15.03
N ARG A 246 2.46 -14.40 15.73
CA ARG A 246 3.43 -15.39 15.25
C ARG A 246 3.03 -16.05 13.93
N ASP A 247 1.75 -16.37 13.79
CA ASP A 247 1.20 -17.15 12.67
C ASP A 247 0.46 -16.28 11.64
N LEU A 248 0.64 -14.95 11.71
CA LEU A 248 0.26 -14.05 10.62
C LEU A 248 1.16 -14.32 9.42
N ASN A 249 0.57 -14.38 8.23
CA ASN A 249 1.37 -14.47 7.01
C ASN A 249 2.14 -13.17 6.78
N ASP A 250 3.13 -13.21 5.89
CA ASP A 250 4.00 -12.06 5.67
C ASP A 250 3.25 -10.83 5.17
N TYR A 251 2.20 -11.01 4.37
CA TYR A 251 1.38 -9.92 3.90
C TYR A 251 0.60 -9.23 5.05
N GLU A 252 -0.09 -10.02 5.88
CA GLU A 252 -0.82 -9.53 7.08
C GLU A 252 0.13 -8.84 8.05
N LEU A 253 1.30 -9.44 8.30
CA LEU A 253 2.28 -8.95 9.24
C LEU A 253 2.97 -7.65 8.78
N ASN A 254 3.29 -7.55 7.50
CA ASN A 254 3.84 -6.32 6.92
C ASN A 254 2.84 -5.17 7.02
N ARG A 255 1.56 -5.45 6.75
CA ARG A 255 0.50 -4.46 6.81
C ARG A 255 0.26 -3.96 8.24
N PHE A 256 0.29 -4.87 9.20
CA PHE A 256 0.26 -4.51 10.62
C PHE A 256 1.48 -3.67 11.02
N THR A 257 2.68 -4.08 10.59
CA THR A 257 3.92 -3.35 10.85
C THR A 257 3.88 -1.92 10.31
N ASN A 258 3.36 -1.73 9.10
CA ASN A 258 3.21 -0.41 8.46
C ASN A 258 2.18 0.51 9.14
N SER A 259 1.34 -0.05 10.01
CA SER A 259 0.31 0.71 10.73
C SER A 259 0.74 1.08 12.16
N LEU A 260 1.84 0.52 12.64
CA LEU A 260 2.35 0.78 13.98
C LEU A 260 3.11 2.11 14.03
N ILE A 261 2.82 2.90 15.06
CA ILE A 261 3.49 4.17 15.31
C ILE A 261 4.47 4.00 16.46
N ARG A 262 5.72 4.36 16.24
CA ARG A 262 6.76 4.30 17.28
C ARG A 262 6.66 5.51 18.20
N VAL A 263 6.60 5.27 19.51
CA VAL A 263 6.49 6.31 20.53
C VAL A 263 7.57 6.13 21.59
N GLN A 264 8.26 7.21 21.95
CA GLN A 264 9.31 7.22 22.97
C GLN A 264 8.80 7.85 24.27
N TRP A 265 9.08 7.17 25.38
CA TRP A 265 8.68 7.55 26.74
C TRP A 265 9.92 7.66 27.62
N ASN A 266 9.97 8.71 28.44
CA ASN A 266 11.03 8.89 29.43
C ASN A 266 10.68 8.10 30.69
N LYS A 267 11.70 7.72 31.47
CA LYS A 267 11.49 7.15 32.80
C LYS A 267 10.55 8.04 33.63
N GLY A 268 9.52 7.44 34.21
CA GLY A 268 8.49 8.12 35.00
C GLY A 268 7.29 8.63 34.19
N ASP A 269 7.33 8.59 32.86
CA ASP A 269 6.17 8.94 32.02
C ASP A 269 5.01 7.99 32.30
N ARG A 270 3.80 8.54 32.50
CA ARG A 270 2.56 7.77 32.46
C ARG A 270 2.16 7.56 31.00
N ILE A 271 1.98 6.30 30.61
CA ILE A 271 1.62 5.89 29.25
C ILE A 271 0.10 5.69 29.15
N VAL A 272 -0.49 5.08 30.17
CA VAL A 272 -1.93 4.85 30.29
C VAL A 272 -2.37 5.25 31.69
N GLN A 273 -3.51 5.94 31.77
CA GLN A 273 -4.14 6.30 33.02
C GLN A 273 -5.46 5.53 33.17
N LYS A 274 -5.64 4.96 34.37
CA LYS A 274 -6.86 4.25 34.76
C LYS A 274 -8.06 5.18 34.70
N GLY A 275 -9.19 4.67 34.20
CA GLY A 275 -10.44 5.41 34.04
C GLY A 275 -10.59 6.16 32.72
N ASP A 276 -9.51 6.33 31.94
CA ASP A 276 -9.59 6.99 30.63
C ASP A 276 -10.23 6.07 29.58
N GLU A 277 -10.86 6.65 28.55
CA GLU A 277 -11.28 5.89 27.38
C GLU A 277 -10.06 5.35 26.62
N GLY A 278 -9.87 4.03 26.61
CA GLY A 278 -8.72 3.43 25.94
C GLY A 278 -8.94 3.23 24.45
N LYS A 279 -8.37 4.10 23.59
CA LYS A 279 -8.48 3.98 22.11
C LYS A 279 -7.26 3.36 21.46
N VAL A 280 -6.14 3.24 22.19
CA VAL A 280 -4.83 2.84 21.65
C VAL A 280 -4.29 1.60 22.37
N PHE A 281 -3.70 0.69 21.60
CA PHE A 281 -2.97 -0.48 22.06
C PHE A 281 -1.47 -0.26 21.88
N TYR A 282 -0.68 -0.82 22.80
CA TYR A 282 0.77 -0.62 22.85
C TYR A 282 1.51 -1.95 22.95
N ILE A 283 2.59 -2.09 22.20
CA ILE A 283 3.59 -3.17 22.32
C ILE A 283 4.89 -2.55 22.81
N VAL A 284 5.49 -3.12 23.84
CA VAL A 284 6.80 -2.66 24.34
C VAL A 284 7.87 -3.16 23.38
N GLN A 285 8.56 -2.24 22.72
CA GLN A 285 9.70 -2.54 21.85
C GLN A 285 10.99 -2.62 22.66
N ASN A 286 11.22 -1.66 23.56
CA ASN A 286 12.42 -1.55 24.39
C ASN A 286 12.08 -0.94 25.76
N GLY A 287 12.85 -1.29 26.79
CA GLY A 287 12.67 -0.78 28.15
C GLY A 287 11.68 -1.60 28.99
N LYS A 288 11.30 -1.08 30.16
CA LYS A 288 10.34 -1.72 31.07
C LYS A 288 9.25 -0.76 31.51
N VAL A 289 8.01 -1.24 31.58
CA VAL A 289 6.86 -0.51 32.12
C VAL A 289 6.27 -1.25 33.31
N LYS A 290 5.67 -0.52 34.25
CA LYS A 290 4.92 -1.05 35.38
C LYS A 290 3.44 -0.83 35.15
N VAL A 291 2.67 -1.91 35.15
CA VAL A 291 1.21 -1.89 35.19
C VAL A 291 0.80 -2.00 36.65
N HIS A 292 0.05 -1.01 37.16
CA HIS A 292 -0.31 -0.94 38.57
C HIS A 292 -1.73 -0.43 38.78
N GLU A 293 -2.26 -0.64 39.98
CA GLU A 293 -3.65 -0.33 40.36
C GLU A 293 -4.69 -1.06 39.48
N ILE A 294 -4.42 -2.32 39.14
CA ILE A 294 -5.20 -3.11 38.18
C ILE A 294 -6.56 -3.52 38.77
N GLY A 295 -7.64 -3.20 38.05
CA GLY A 295 -9.01 -3.63 38.31
C GLY A 295 -9.99 -2.46 38.49
N LEU A 296 -11.29 -2.70 38.32
CA LEU A 296 -12.36 -1.70 38.50
C LEU A 296 -13.19 -2.05 39.76
N GLY A 297 -13.42 -1.08 40.64
CA GLY A 297 -14.15 -1.32 41.90
C GLY A 297 -13.32 -2.07 42.94
N GLN A 298 -13.87 -3.16 43.51
CA GLN A 298 -13.23 -3.95 44.59
C GLN A 298 -12.23 -5.02 44.11
N SER A 299 -12.16 -5.30 42.80
CA SER A 299 -11.18 -6.23 42.25
C SER A 299 -9.80 -5.57 42.19
N HIS A 300 -8.83 -6.08 42.93
CA HIS A 300 -7.43 -5.66 42.88
C HIS A 300 -6.56 -6.85 42.45
N PHE A 301 -5.72 -6.63 41.44
CA PHE A 301 -4.71 -7.60 40.97
C PHE A 301 -3.31 -7.08 41.27
N GLU A 302 -2.34 -7.99 41.38
CA GLU A 302 -0.93 -7.67 41.61
C GLU A 302 -0.32 -6.86 40.47
N ASP A 303 0.55 -5.90 40.82
CA ASP A 303 1.30 -5.09 39.87
C ASP A 303 2.17 -5.99 38.96
N GLN A 304 2.21 -5.65 37.68
CA GLN A 304 2.98 -6.40 36.68
C GLN A 304 4.06 -5.53 36.06
N ILE A 305 5.21 -6.13 35.73
CA ILE A 305 6.27 -5.48 34.98
C ILE A 305 6.32 -6.10 33.60
N LEU A 306 6.14 -5.27 32.58
CA LEU A 306 6.18 -5.67 31.18
C LEU A 306 7.48 -5.19 30.53
N GLY A 307 8.08 -6.04 29.71
CA GLY A 307 9.32 -5.81 28.97
C GLY A 307 9.16 -5.99 27.46
N PRO A 308 10.26 -6.03 26.70
CA PRO A 308 10.22 -6.15 25.23
C PRO A 308 9.42 -7.38 24.76
N GLY A 309 8.43 -7.17 23.90
CA GLY A 309 7.52 -8.21 23.38
C GLY A 309 6.21 -8.33 24.15
N ASP A 310 6.14 -7.80 25.38
CA ASP A 310 4.89 -7.67 26.09
C ASP A 310 4.07 -6.50 25.55
N TRP A 311 2.77 -6.54 25.78
CA TRP A 311 1.83 -5.56 25.24
C TRP A 311 0.71 -5.26 26.24
N PHE A 312 0.03 -4.13 26.08
CA PHE A 312 -1.06 -3.70 26.96
C PHE A 312 -2.07 -2.80 26.24
N GLY A 313 -3.28 -2.76 26.78
CA GLY A 313 -4.35 -1.89 26.29
C GLY A 313 -5.36 -2.59 25.37
N GLU A 314 -5.22 -3.89 25.18
CA GLU A 314 -6.17 -4.78 24.53
C GLU A 314 -7.55 -4.78 25.17
N ARG A 315 -7.66 -4.63 26.50
CA ARG A 315 -8.95 -4.79 27.17
C ARG A 315 -9.91 -3.72 26.70
N ALA A 316 -9.44 -2.47 26.63
CA ALA A 316 -10.22 -1.37 26.08
C ALA A 316 -10.56 -1.57 24.58
N LEU A 317 -9.70 -2.25 23.82
CA LEU A 317 -9.99 -2.63 22.44
C LEU A 317 -11.03 -3.76 22.33
N LEU A 318 -11.01 -4.73 23.26
CA LEU A 318 -11.86 -5.93 23.26
C LEU A 318 -13.25 -5.66 23.83
N THR A 319 -13.34 -4.93 24.94
CA THR A 319 -14.58 -4.75 25.70
C THR A 319 -15.19 -3.36 25.52
N GLY A 320 -14.44 -2.39 24.97
CA GLY A 320 -14.86 -0.99 24.91
C GLY A 320 -14.89 -0.31 26.29
N GLU A 321 -14.41 -1.00 27.34
CA GLU A 321 -14.35 -0.48 28.69
C GLU A 321 -13.20 0.52 28.85
N VAL A 322 -13.33 1.41 29.83
CA VAL A 322 -12.26 2.33 30.23
C VAL A 322 -11.02 1.56 30.72
N ARG A 323 -9.88 2.24 30.72
CA ARG A 323 -8.62 1.66 31.19
C ARG A 323 -8.76 1.14 32.62
N ALA A 324 -8.52 -0.15 32.81
CA ALA A 324 -8.64 -0.81 34.12
C ALA A 324 -7.37 -0.68 34.99
N ALA A 325 -6.28 -0.10 34.49
CA ALA A 325 -5.00 0.02 35.19
C ALA A 325 -4.21 1.24 34.73
N ASN A 326 -3.27 1.69 35.56
CA ASN A 326 -2.25 2.65 35.15
C ASN A 326 -1.05 1.92 34.54
N VAL A 327 -0.36 2.57 33.60
CA VAL A 327 0.91 2.08 33.06
C VAL A 327 1.95 3.20 33.11
N THR A 328 3.07 2.95 33.77
CA THR A 328 4.16 3.93 33.98
C THR A 328 5.50 3.38 33.49
N ALA A 329 6.28 4.18 32.78
CA ALA A 329 7.61 3.80 32.31
C ALA A 329 8.61 3.71 33.48
N LEU A 330 9.25 2.55 33.69
CA LEU A 330 10.29 2.35 34.71
C LEU A 330 11.69 2.74 34.22
N THR A 331 11.91 2.64 32.91
CA THR A 331 13.10 3.09 32.20
C THR A 331 12.70 4.07 31.10
N ASN A 332 13.66 4.55 30.31
CA ASN A 332 13.29 5.05 28.98
C ASN A 332 12.71 3.87 28.20
N VAL A 333 11.54 4.06 27.60
CA VAL A 333 10.75 3.02 26.96
C VAL A 333 10.43 3.45 25.54
N THR A 334 10.46 2.50 24.61
CA THR A 334 9.91 2.69 23.27
C THR A 334 8.74 1.72 23.11
N THR A 335 7.58 2.23 22.70
CA THR A 335 6.40 1.42 22.39
C THR A 335 6.04 1.54 20.91
N LEU A 336 5.45 0.49 20.35
CA LEU A 336 4.71 0.53 19.08
C LEU A 336 3.22 0.68 19.43
N ALA A 337 2.56 1.68 18.86
CA ALA A 337 1.20 2.08 19.19
C ALA A 337 0.28 1.99 17.96
N MET A 338 -0.97 1.60 18.18
CA MET A 338 -2.02 1.58 17.14
C MET A 338 -3.39 1.78 17.79
N ASP A 339 -4.28 2.54 17.15
CA ASP A 339 -5.66 2.66 17.61
C ASP A 339 -6.53 1.46 17.23
N ARG A 340 -7.68 1.37 17.90
CA ARG A 340 -8.69 0.34 17.66
C ARG A 340 -9.15 0.25 16.21
N THR A 341 -9.49 1.38 15.61
CA THR A 341 -10.14 1.39 14.29
C THR A 341 -9.18 0.93 13.20
N THR A 342 -7.90 1.33 13.30
CA THR A 342 -6.83 0.82 12.45
C THR A 342 -6.54 -0.65 12.72
N PHE A 343 -6.50 -1.09 13.98
CA PHE A 343 -6.31 -2.50 14.29
C PHE A 343 -7.40 -3.36 13.63
N GLU A 344 -8.67 -2.98 13.83
CA GLU A 344 -9.82 -3.68 13.27
C GLU A 344 -9.88 -3.60 11.73
N SER A 345 -9.46 -2.49 11.12
CA SER A 345 -9.39 -2.38 9.66
C SER A 345 -8.23 -3.20 9.07
N VAL A 346 -7.14 -3.36 9.81
CA VAL A 346 -5.94 -4.06 9.36
C VAL A 346 -6.03 -5.55 9.54
N LEU A 347 -6.26 -6.03 10.76
CA LEU A 347 -6.27 -7.46 11.06
C LEU A 347 -7.68 -7.99 11.34
N GLY A 348 -8.66 -7.09 11.55
CA GLY A 348 -10.00 -7.45 11.98
C GLY A 348 -10.14 -7.44 13.49
N SER A 349 -11.27 -7.95 13.97
CA SER A 349 -11.49 -8.06 15.42
C SER A 349 -10.37 -8.88 16.08
N LEU A 350 -9.71 -8.28 17.07
CA LEU A 350 -8.68 -8.94 17.90
C LEU A 350 -9.21 -10.23 18.54
N ARG A 351 -10.50 -10.26 18.90
CA ARG A 351 -11.18 -11.46 19.39
C ARG A 351 -11.21 -12.56 18.34
N ILE A 352 -11.61 -12.23 17.11
CA ILE A 352 -11.63 -13.19 15.99
C ILE A 352 -10.22 -13.70 15.71
N MET A 353 -9.19 -12.84 15.78
CA MET A 353 -7.80 -13.26 15.61
C MET A 353 -7.36 -14.26 16.68
N MET A 354 -7.63 -13.97 17.96
CA MET A 354 -7.30 -14.89 19.06
C MET A 354 -8.04 -16.22 18.90
N GLU A 355 -9.31 -16.19 18.50
CA GLU A 355 -10.09 -17.40 18.22
C GLU A 355 -9.55 -18.16 17.00
N ARG A 356 -9.15 -17.46 15.93
CA ARG A 356 -8.56 -18.02 14.70
C ARG A 356 -7.22 -18.70 15.00
N GLU A 357 -6.39 -18.09 15.84
CA GLU A 357 -5.11 -18.69 16.24
C GLU A 357 -5.30 -19.92 17.12
N MET A 358 -6.30 -19.91 18.01
CA MET A 358 -6.68 -21.12 18.75
C MET A 358 -7.14 -22.24 17.80
N ARG A 359 -7.98 -21.92 16.80
CA ARG A 359 -8.43 -22.87 15.77
C ARG A 359 -7.27 -23.42 14.95
N LYS A 360 -6.38 -22.57 14.44
CA LYS A 360 -5.18 -22.96 13.68
C LYS A 360 -4.29 -23.89 14.50
N LYS A 361 -4.03 -23.56 15.77
CA LYS A 361 -3.19 -24.37 16.66
C LYS A 361 -3.78 -25.77 16.85
N VAL A 362 -5.10 -25.87 17.04
CA VAL A 362 -5.79 -27.14 17.21
C VAL A 362 -5.80 -27.93 15.89
N LEU A 363 -6.08 -27.28 14.76
CA LEU A 363 -6.09 -27.93 13.44
C LEU A 363 -4.72 -28.50 13.07
N ARG A 364 -3.63 -27.74 13.31
CA ARG A 364 -2.26 -28.22 13.09
C ARG A 364 -1.87 -29.40 13.99
N GLY A 365 -2.55 -29.59 15.11
CA GLY A 365 -2.39 -30.76 15.97
C GLY A 365 -2.96 -32.04 15.36
N ILE A 366 -3.81 -31.93 14.34
CA ILE A 366 -4.40 -33.05 13.61
C ILE A 366 -3.46 -33.44 12.47
N ALA A 367 -3.07 -34.72 12.39
CA ALA A 367 -2.07 -35.21 11.44
C ALA A 367 -2.40 -34.87 9.96
N LEU A 368 -3.69 -34.79 9.62
CA LEU A 368 -4.18 -34.42 8.28
C LEU A 368 -3.77 -33.00 7.84
N PHE A 369 -3.62 -32.07 8.78
CA PHE A 369 -3.29 -30.67 8.53
C PHE A 369 -1.91 -30.29 9.09
N ALA A 370 -1.07 -31.29 9.36
CA ALA A 370 0.27 -31.09 9.87
C ALA A 370 1.14 -30.29 8.89
N LYS A 371 2.15 -29.61 9.45
CA LYS A 371 3.05 -28.73 8.69
C LYS A 371 3.74 -29.53 7.57
N GLY A 372 3.58 -29.07 6.32
CA GLY A 372 4.09 -29.73 5.12
C GLY A 372 3.03 -30.48 4.29
N CYS A 373 1.84 -30.73 4.84
CA CYS A 373 0.72 -31.35 4.12
C CYS A 373 -0.21 -30.32 3.46
N ILE A 374 -0.22 -29.09 3.98
CA ILE A 374 -1.04 -27.97 3.53
C ILE A 374 -0.26 -26.67 3.73
N SER A 375 -0.43 -25.69 2.84
CA SER A 375 0.18 -24.37 3.02
C SER A 375 -0.51 -23.58 4.13
N ASP A 376 0.20 -22.63 4.75
CA ASP A 376 -0.38 -21.79 5.80
C ASP A 376 -1.55 -20.92 5.29
N GLU A 377 -1.58 -20.60 4.00
CA GLU A 377 -2.67 -19.85 3.37
C GLU A 377 -3.92 -20.71 3.18
N GLU A 378 -3.77 -21.93 2.65
CA GLU A 378 -4.87 -22.91 2.55
C GLU A 378 -5.41 -23.26 3.94
N LEU A 379 -4.53 -23.48 4.93
CA LEU A 379 -4.93 -23.71 6.32
C LEU A 379 -5.74 -22.54 6.88
N SER A 380 -5.32 -21.31 6.59
CA SER A 380 -6.04 -20.10 7.04
C SER A 380 -7.44 -20.01 6.41
N LYS A 381 -7.58 -20.34 5.12
CA LYS A 381 -8.89 -20.41 4.43
C LYS A 381 -9.79 -21.50 5.02
N ILE A 382 -9.25 -22.67 5.35
CA ILE A 382 -9.99 -23.75 6.02
C ILE A 382 -10.47 -23.33 7.40
N VAL A 383 -9.61 -22.67 8.20
CA VAL A 383 -9.98 -22.17 9.53
C VAL A 383 -11.13 -21.16 9.48
N ASP A 384 -11.19 -20.34 8.42
CA ASP A 384 -12.26 -19.38 8.22
C ASP A 384 -13.61 -20.04 7.89
N LEU A 385 -13.62 -21.29 7.41
CA LEU A 385 -14.83 -22.08 7.14
C LEU A 385 -15.33 -22.87 8.35
N MET A 386 -14.52 -23.01 9.41
CA MET A 386 -14.91 -23.71 10.63
C MET A 386 -16.09 -23.02 11.33
N LYS A 387 -17.18 -23.76 11.53
CA LYS A 387 -18.38 -23.28 12.21
C LYS A 387 -18.48 -23.85 13.61
N GLU A 388 -18.90 -23.05 14.57
CA GLU A 388 -19.21 -23.53 15.91
C GLU A 388 -20.63 -24.05 15.96
N GLN A 389 -20.80 -25.24 16.54
CA GLN A 389 -22.09 -25.90 16.69
C GLN A 389 -22.24 -26.43 18.11
N GLY A 390 -23.42 -26.22 18.70
CA GLY A 390 -23.81 -26.76 19.99
C GLY A 390 -24.69 -28.00 19.84
N PHE A 391 -24.52 -28.95 20.75
CA PHE A 391 -25.22 -30.21 20.85
C PHE A 391 -25.68 -30.39 22.30
N ARG A 392 -26.87 -30.95 22.50
CA ARG A 392 -27.40 -31.23 23.83
C ARG A 392 -26.99 -32.61 24.29
N GLN A 393 -27.00 -32.81 25.60
CA GLN A 393 -26.88 -34.14 26.18
C GLN A 393 -27.84 -35.14 25.51
N GLY A 394 -27.31 -36.28 25.07
CA GLY A 394 -28.05 -37.35 24.39
C GLY A 394 -28.10 -37.23 22.87
N ASP A 395 -27.66 -36.11 22.28
CA ASP A 395 -27.58 -35.96 20.83
C ASP A 395 -26.58 -36.98 20.23
N LYS A 396 -26.97 -37.59 19.11
CA LYS A 396 -26.14 -38.54 18.38
C LYS A 396 -25.47 -37.85 17.20
N LEU A 397 -24.15 -37.67 17.25
CA LEU A 397 -23.37 -37.07 16.14
C LEU A 397 -23.21 -38.07 15.00
N VAL A 398 -23.06 -39.35 15.34
CA VAL A 398 -22.99 -40.48 14.41
C VAL A 398 -23.82 -41.61 14.97
N GLU A 399 -24.54 -42.32 14.10
CA GLU A 399 -25.34 -43.48 14.51
C GLU A 399 -24.94 -44.70 13.67
N ALA A 400 -24.72 -45.81 14.36
CA ALA A 400 -24.33 -47.05 13.70
C ALA A 400 -25.43 -47.55 12.74
N GLY A 401 -25.03 -48.09 11.60
CA GLY A 401 -25.94 -48.53 10.55
C GLY A 401 -26.47 -47.39 9.66
N LYS A 402 -26.15 -46.13 9.95
CA LYS A 402 -26.46 -44.98 9.08
C LYS A 402 -25.21 -44.52 8.30
N PRO A 403 -25.39 -43.81 7.17
CA PRO A 403 -24.29 -43.17 6.46
C PRO A 403 -23.49 -42.25 7.40
N TYR A 404 -22.17 -42.40 7.40
CA TYR A 404 -21.29 -41.59 8.23
C TYR A 404 -21.24 -40.16 7.68
N PRO A 405 -21.47 -39.11 8.47
CA PRO A 405 -21.40 -37.73 8.00
C PRO A 405 -19.95 -37.35 7.68
N MET A 406 -19.70 -36.83 6.48
CA MET A 406 -18.36 -36.50 5.98
C MET A 406 -17.85 -35.17 6.57
N GLN A 407 -17.66 -35.15 7.88
CA GLN A 407 -17.34 -33.95 8.65
C GLN A 407 -16.32 -34.28 9.74
N LEU A 408 -15.53 -33.28 10.10
CA LEU A 408 -14.60 -33.29 11.22
C LEU A 408 -15.20 -32.46 12.36
N TRP A 409 -15.25 -33.05 13.55
CA TRP A 409 -15.61 -32.37 14.79
C TRP A 409 -14.39 -32.19 15.67
N ILE A 410 -14.23 -30.99 16.22
CA ILE A 410 -13.17 -30.65 17.18
C ILE A 410 -13.86 -30.17 18.45
N ILE A 411 -13.75 -30.95 19.52
CA ILE A 411 -14.52 -30.74 20.75
C ILE A 411 -13.90 -29.58 21.54
N ARG A 412 -14.70 -28.56 21.86
CA ARG A 412 -14.27 -27.42 22.69
C ARG A 412 -14.63 -27.60 24.15
N HIS A 413 -15.88 -27.93 24.40
CA HIS A 413 -16.46 -28.15 25.72
C HIS A 413 -17.42 -29.33 25.63
N GLY A 414 -17.53 -30.09 26.71
CA GLY A 414 -18.36 -31.28 26.76
C GLY A 414 -17.58 -32.57 26.48
N LYS A 415 -18.32 -33.67 26.47
CA LYS A 415 -17.78 -35.03 26.35
C LYS A 415 -18.58 -35.86 25.36
N LEU A 416 -17.88 -36.56 24.47
CA LEU A 416 -18.45 -37.42 23.44
C LEU A 416 -18.03 -38.86 23.67
N LEU A 417 -19.01 -39.75 23.78
CA LEU A 417 -18.79 -41.19 23.95
C LEU A 417 -19.09 -41.94 22.66
N VAL A 418 -18.20 -42.86 22.28
CA VAL A 418 -18.36 -43.69 21.07
C VAL A 418 -18.47 -45.16 21.43
N PHE A 419 -19.53 -45.80 20.93
CA PHE A 419 -19.88 -47.21 21.15
C PHE A 419 -19.84 -47.99 19.82
N SER A 420 -19.36 -49.24 19.80
CA SER A 420 -19.49 -50.13 18.63
C SER A 420 -20.71 -51.03 18.77
N VAL A 421 -21.30 -51.42 17.65
CA VAL A 421 -22.38 -52.43 17.61
C VAL A 421 -21.88 -53.83 17.99
N LYS A 422 -20.57 -54.09 17.98
CA LYS A 422 -20.00 -55.43 18.21
C LYS A 422 -19.53 -55.70 19.64
N ASN A 423 -19.38 -54.67 20.49
CA ASN A 423 -18.92 -54.79 21.89
C ASN A 423 -19.78 -53.87 22.78
N GLU A 424 -20.39 -54.41 23.84
CA GLU A 424 -21.30 -53.67 24.76
C GLU A 424 -20.58 -52.71 25.73
N GLY A 425 -19.56 -51.97 25.27
CA GLY A 425 -18.81 -51.01 26.08
C GLY A 425 -18.40 -49.75 25.33
N THR A 426 -18.21 -48.64 26.07
CA THR A 426 -17.61 -47.41 25.55
C THR A 426 -16.21 -47.69 25.03
N ILE A 427 -15.95 -47.36 23.77
CA ILE A 427 -14.68 -47.68 23.09
C ILE A 427 -13.74 -46.48 23.10
N TYR A 428 -14.30 -45.29 22.88
CA TYR A 428 -13.55 -44.06 22.89
C TYR A 428 -14.33 -42.99 23.66
N ASN A 429 -13.60 -42.20 24.42
CA ASN A 429 -14.09 -41.08 25.19
C ASN A 429 -13.29 -39.85 24.74
N PHE A 430 -13.98 -38.91 24.09
CA PHE A 430 -13.38 -37.69 23.58
C PHE A 430 -13.79 -36.52 24.47
N GLN A 431 -12.82 -35.72 24.87
CA GLN A 431 -12.97 -34.56 25.76
C GLN A 431 -12.59 -33.27 25.04
N SER A 432 -12.68 -32.16 25.77
CA SER A 432 -12.26 -30.84 25.29
C SER A 432 -10.82 -30.85 24.78
N GLY A 433 -10.62 -30.53 23.51
CA GLY A 433 -9.33 -30.59 22.80
C GLY A 433 -9.17 -31.77 21.86
N ASP A 434 -10.01 -32.80 21.97
CA ASP A 434 -9.98 -33.95 21.08
C ASP A 434 -10.74 -33.70 19.76
N HIS A 435 -10.48 -34.55 18.75
CA HIS A 435 -11.12 -34.48 17.44
C HIS A 435 -11.67 -35.85 17.01
N PHE A 436 -12.73 -35.83 16.19
CA PHE A 436 -13.46 -37.00 15.73
C PHE A 436 -13.91 -36.82 14.27
N GLY A 437 -13.92 -37.90 13.48
CA GLY A 437 -14.39 -37.87 12.08
C GLY A 437 -13.32 -37.74 11.00
N GLU A 438 -12.04 -37.63 11.37
CA GLU A 438 -10.89 -37.49 10.46
C GLU A 438 -10.85 -38.51 9.30
N LYS A 439 -11.19 -39.77 9.58
CA LYS A 439 -11.16 -40.87 8.61
C LYS A 439 -12.30 -40.79 7.60
N SER A 440 -13.41 -40.15 7.97
CA SER A 440 -14.56 -39.97 7.07
C SER A 440 -14.28 -38.91 6.01
N VAL A 441 -13.59 -37.83 6.37
CA VAL A 441 -13.25 -36.74 5.45
C VAL A 441 -12.45 -37.24 4.24
N ARG A 442 -11.58 -38.24 4.44
CA ARG A 442 -10.80 -38.91 3.38
C ARG A 442 -11.43 -40.20 2.83
N GLY A 443 -12.52 -40.68 3.42
CA GLY A 443 -13.13 -41.96 3.04
C GLY A 443 -14.07 -41.82 1.85
N ASP A 444 -14.48 -42.94 1.25
CA ASP A 444 -15.45 -42.93 0.16
C ASP A 444 -16.83 -42.40 0.60
N PRO A 445 -17.49 -41.56 -0.21
CA PRO A 445 -18.87 -41.13 0.04
C PRO A 445 -19.79 -42.34 0.24
N GLY A 446 -20.58 -42.35 1.32
CA GLY A 446 -21.55 -43.41 1.61
C GLY A 446 -21.08 -44.54 2.52
N HIS A 447 -19.90 -44.42 3.15
CA HIS A 447 -19.48 -45.34 4.21
C HIS A 447 -20.54 -45.42 5.33
N ILE A 448 -20.93 -46.64 5.72
CA ILE A 448 -21.89 -46.86 6.81
C ILE A 448 -21.13 -46.95 8.13
N SER A 449 -21.55 -46.17 9.13
CA SER A 449 -20.91 -46.18 10.43
C SER A 449 -21.09 -47.52 11.14
N SER A 450 -20.00 -48.06 11.70
CA SER A 450 -20.01 -49.21 12.60
C SER A 450 -20.12 -48.83 14.09
N HIS A 451 -20.23 -47.52 14.38
CA HIS A 451 -20.20 -46.96 15.72
C HIS A 451 -21.26 -45.87 15.90
N THR A 452 -21.73 -45.68 17.12
CA THR A 452 -22.61 -44.56 17.51
C THR A 452 -21.82 -43.62 18.41
N ALA A 453 -21.77 -42.33 18.07
CA ALA A 453 -21.16 -41.27 18.87
C ALA A 453 -22.26 -40.41 19.51
N VAL A 454 -22.29 -40.33 20.83
CA VAL A 454 -23.36 -39.68 21.62
C VAL A 454 -22.76 -38.66 22.60
N CYS A 455 -23.37 -37.48 22.69
CA CYS A 455 -23.04 -36.47 23.69
C CYS A 455 -23.44 -36.94 25.08
N GLU A 456 -22.48 -37.08 25.99
CA GLU A 456 -22.74 -37.43 27.39
C GLU A 456 -23.25 -36.23 28.21
N GLU A 457 -22.83 -35.03 27.82
CA GLU A 457 -23.23 -33.73 28.35
C GLU A 457 -23.41 -32.72 27.21
N ASP A 458 -23.89 -31.52 27.52
CA ASP A 458 -23.96 -30.44 26.52
C ASP A 458 -22.57 -30.18 25.94
N LEU A 459 -22.47 -30.25 24.62
CA LEU A 459 -21.21 -30.26 23.89
C LEU A 459 -21.17 -29.11 22.88
N THR A 460 -20.03 -28.42 22.81
CA THR A 460 -19.74 -27.46 21.74
C THR A 460 -18.53 -27.93 20.95
N ALA A 461 -18.62 -27.88 19.63
CA ALA A 461 -17.55 -28.29 18.73
C ALA A 461 -17.41 -27.33 17.56
N TRP A 462 -16.19 -27.23 17.02
CA TRP A 462 -15.99 -26.71 15.68
C TRP A 462 -16.19 -27.83 14.66
N VAL A 463 -16.94 -27.51 13.60
CA VAL A 463 -17.33 -28.44 12.54
C VAL A 463 -16.76 -27.95 11.22
N LEU A 464 -16.18 -28.89 10.48
CA LEU A 464 -15.63 -28.66 9.15
C LEU A 464 -16.07 -29.82 8.23
N THR A 465 -16.78 -29.51 7.15
CA THR A 465 -17.25 -30.56 6.23
C THR A 465 -16.21 -30.89 5.16
N ARG A 466 -16.33 -32.06 4.52
CA ARG A 466 -15.52 -32.40 3.35
C ARG A 466 -15.64 -31.34 2.24
N GLN A 467 -16.85 -30.84 1.99
CA GLN A 467 -17.09 -29.79 0.99
C GLN A 467 -16.36 -28.49 1.34
N ASP A 468 -16.31 -28.11 2.62
CA ASP A 468 -15.57 -26.92 3.05
C ASP A 468 -14.07 -27.07 2.75
N ILE A 469 -13.50 -28.28 2.92
CA ILE A 469 -12.09 -28.55 2.62
C ILE A 469 -11.84 -28.58 1.10
N GLU A 470 -12.69 -29.26 0.32
CA GLU A 470 -12.59 -29.33 -1.15
C GLU A 470 -12.70 -27.93 -1.78
N ALA A 471 -13.53 -27.05 -1.23
CA ALA A 471 -13.64 -25.67 -1.69
C ALA A 471 -12.32 -24.88 -1.60
N VAL A 472 -11.40 -25.28 -0.72
CA VAL A 472 -10.09 -24.64 -0.55
C VAL A 472 -9.00 -25.38 -1.31
N LEU A 473 -8.97 -26.71 -1.25
CA LEU A 473 -7.90 -27.53 -1.81
C LEU A 473 -8.13 -27.98 -3.25
N GLY A 474 -9.37 -27.87 -3.76
CA GLY A 474 -9.80 -28.47 -5.01
C GLY A 474 -9.96 -29.99 -4.93
N ASP A 475 -8.91 -30.68 -4.46
CA ASP A 475 -8.87 -32.13 -4.26
C ASP A 475 -8.48 -32.47 -2.81
N VAL A 476 -9.37 -33.15 -2.08
CA VAL A 476 -9.17 -33.60 -0.70
C VAL A 476 -8.10 -34.68 -0.59
N GLU A 477 -7.79 -35.41 -1.65
CA GLU A 477 -6.71 -36.42 -1.65
C GLU A 477 -5.32 -35.79 -1.50
N ARG A 478 -5.20 -34.47 -1.70
CA ARG A 478 -3.99 -33.69 -1.38
C ARG A 478 -3.68 -33.65 0.12
N LEU A 479 -4.65 -33.89 0.99
CA LEU A 479 -4.44 -33.90 2.45
C LEU A 479 -3.44 -35.01 2.83
N GLY A 480 -2.28 -34.60 3.37
CA GLY A 480 -1.20 -35.52 3.74
C GLY A 480 -0.13 -35.74 2.67
N GLN A 481 -0.22 -35.05 1.52
CA GLN A 481 0.74 -35.13 0.41
C GLN A 481 1.33 -33.75 0.10
N ALA A 482 2.63 -33.68 -0.23
CA ALA A 482 3.29 -32.40 -0.54
C ALA A 482 2.77 -31.80 -1.86
N ALA A 483 2.43 -30.51 -1.83
CA ALA A 483 1.82 -29.79 -2.96
C ALA A 483 2.77 -29.65 -4.17
N ARG A 484 2.30 -30.09 -5.36
CA ARG A 484 2.88 -29.71 -6.67
C ARG A 484 2.05 -28.58 -7.27
N LEU A 485 2.73 -27.54 -7.73
CA LEU A 485 2.14 -26.39 -8.43
C LEU A 485 1.97 -26.68 -9.93
N LEU A 486 0.96 -26.01 -10.49
CA LEU A 486 0.18 -26.29 -11.69
C LEU A 486 0.90 -26.19 -13.04
N ASP A 487 0.34 -26.95 -13.98
CA ASP A 487 0.66 -27.05 -15.41
C ASP A 487 0.48 -25.74 -16.19
N VAL A 488 1.38 -25.54 -17.15
CA VAL A 488 1.34 -24.47 -18.16
C VAL A 488 0.32 -24.86 -19.24
N ILE A 489 -0.72 -24.03 -19.42
CA ILE A 489 -1.71 -24.21 -20.48
C ILE A 489 -1.15 -23.64 -21.80
N SER A 490 -1.29 -24.43 -22.87
CA SER A 490 -0.96 -24.10 -24.26
C SER A 490 -1.85 -22.97 -24.80
N THR A 491 -1.26 -21.96 -25.45
CA THR A 491 -2.00 -20.94 -26.19
C THR A 491 -2.44 -21.44 -27.57
N PRO A 492 -3.57 -20.94 -28.12
CA PRO A 492 -4.14 -21.38 -29.40
C PRO A 492 -3.50 -20.75 -30.66
N TYR A 493 -2.42 -19.99 -30.53
CA TYR A 493 -1.81 -19.19 -31.62
C TYR A 493 -0.48 -19.75 -32.13
N SER A 494 -0.30 -21.07 -32.16
CA SER A 494 0.96 -21.73 -32.56
C SER A 494 1.45 -21.41 -33.98
N ASP A 495 0.58 -20.85 -34.83
CA ASP A 495 0.83 -20.71 -36.27
C ASP A 495 1.26 -19.30 -36.70
N ILE A 496 1.35 -18.33 -35.77
CA ILE A 496 1.74 -16.95 -36.09
C ILE A 496 3.27 -16.85 -36.24
N CYS A 497 3.72 -16.37 -37.40
CA CYS A 497 5.12 -16.09 -37.70
C CYS A 497 5.25 -14.69 -38.30
N LEU A 498 6.35 -13.97 -37.98
CA LEU A 498 6.57 -12.59 -38.43
C LEU A 498 6.45 -12.43 -39.97
N LYS A 499 6.90 -13.41 -40.75
CA LYS A 499 6.82 -13.40 -42.23
C LYS A 499 5.38 -13.47 -42.77
N ASN A 500 4.43 -13.94 -41.97
CA ASN A 500 3.02 -14.08 -42.33
C ASN A 500 2.19 -12.84 -41.95
N LEU A 501 2.84 -11.78 -41.43
CA LEU A 501 2.19 -10.54 -41.05
C LEU A 501 2.51 -9.44 -42.06
N THR A 502 1.47 -8.87 -42.67
CA THR A 502 1.62 -7.75 -43.61
C THR A 502 1.28 -6.44 -42.91
N LYS A 503 2.23 -5.49 -42.89
CA LYS A 503 2.02 -4.13 -42.37
C LYS A 503 1.03 -3.36 -43.22
N ARG A 504 0.05 -2.74 -42.58
CA ARG A 504 -1.01 -1.95 -43.23
C ARG A 504 -0.85 -0.46 -42.94
N LYS A 505 -0.79 -0.10 -41.65
CA LYS A 505 -0.84 1.30 -41.19
C LYS A 505 -0.04 1.46 -39.90
N VAL A 506 0.49 2.66 -39.64
CA VAL A 506 1.09 2.99 -38.34
C VAL A 506 -0.02 3.46 -37.40
N LEU A 507 -0.18 2.77 -36.26
CA LEU A 507 -1.14 3.12 -35.21
C LEU A 507 -0.56 4.14 -34.21
N GLY A 508 0.77 4.20 -34.06
CA GLY A 508 1.43 5.16 -33.19
C GLY A 508 2.95 5.10 -33.26
N LYS A 509 3.61 6.17 -32.78
CA LYS A 509 5.07 6.26 -32.62
C LYS A 509 5.40 6.37 -31.12
N GLY A 510 6.17 5.42 -30.62
CA GLY A 510 6.67 5.42 -29.23
C GLY A 510 8.14 5.84 -29.15
N ALA A 511 8.68 5.89 -27.93
CA ALA A 511 10.07 6.29 -27.67
C ALA A 511 11.12 5.38 -28.35
N PHE A 512 10.81 4.09 -28.51
CA PHE A 512 11.76 3.10 -29.03
C PHE A 512 11.40 2.60 -30.44
N GLY A 513 10.27 3.02 -31.01
CA GLY A 513 9.83 2.48 -32.29
C GLY A 513 8.38 2.81 -32.63
N LYS A 514 7.72 1.93 -33.39
CA LYS A 514 6.40 2.16 -33.99
C LYS A 514 5.45 1.01 -33.69
N VAL A 515 4.18 1.32 -33.55
CA VAL A 515 3.09 0.32 -33.50
C VAL A 515 2.43 0.28 -34.86
N TRP A 516 2.39 -0.90 -35.47
CA TRP A 516 1.80 -1.14 -36.78
C TRP A 516 0.50 -1.93 -36.65
N LEU A 517 -0.52 -1.56 -37.41
CA LEU A 517 -1.61 -2.45 -37.75
C LEU A 517 -1.07 -3.45 -38.78
N VAL A 518 -1.20 -4.74 -38.48
CA VAL A 518 -0.81 -5.83 -39.38
C VAL A 518 -1.98 -6.76 -39.61
N SER A 519 -2.05 -7.38 -40.79
CA SER A 519 -3.00 -8.45 -41.09
C SER A 519 -2.26 -9.77 -41.28
N HIS A 520 -2.78 -10.85 -40.73
CA HIS A 520 -2.27 -12.19 -41.00
C HIS A 520 -2.65 -12.65 -42.41
N ASN A 521 -1.68 -13.12 -43.18
CA ASN A 521 -1.84 -13.34 -44.62
C ASN A 521 -2.88 -14.41 -44.99
N SER A 522 -3.11 -15.42 -44.13
CA SER A 522 -4.06 -16.50 -44.43
C SER A 522 -5.45 -16.29 -43.82
N THR A 523 -5.54 -15.70 -42.63
CA THR A 523 -6.81 -15.50 -41.92
C THR A 523 -7.42 -14.12 -42.13
N ASN A 524 -6.65 -13.15 -42.65
CA ASN A 524 -6.98 -11.72 -42.68
C ASN A 524 -7.31 -11.12 -41.31
N GLU A 525 -6.96 -11.81 -40.23
CA GLU A 525 -7.13 -11.30 -38.87
C GLU A 525 -6.13 -10.17 -38.59
N PHE A 526 -6.56 -9.15 -37.85
CA PHE A 526 -5.76 -7.96 -37.58
C PHE A 526 -5.09 -8.02 -36.21
N PHE A 527 -3.83 -7.59 -36.15
CA PHE A 527 -3.03 -7.48 -34.92
C PHE A 527 -2.33 -6.12 -34.85
N ALA A 528 -1.92 -5.73 -33.64
CA ALA A 528 -1.01 -4.64 -33.40
C ALA A 528 0.41 -5.19 -33.23
N LEU A 529 1.34 -4.80 -34.12
CA LEU A 529 2.75 -5.16 -34.07
C LEU A 529 3.57 -3.99 -33.52
N LYS A 530 3.99 -4.10 -32.27
CA LYS A 530 4.92 -3.15 -31.62
C LYS A 530 6.34 -3.49 -32.05
N GLU A 531 6.90 -2.70 -32.95
CA GLU A 531 8.26 -2.81 -33.48
C GLU A 531 9.19 -1.85 -32.73
N LEU A 532 10.27 -2.35 -32.12
CA LEU A 532 11.14 -1.61 -31.21
C LEU A 532 12.63 -1.77 -31.60
N SER A 533 13.40 -0.67 -31.66
CA SER A 533 14.85 -0.71 -31.92
C SER A 533 15.62 -1.15 -30.68
N LYS A 534 16.43 -2.21 -30.83
CA LYS A 534 17.30 -2.73 -29.76
C LYS A 534 18.30 -1.68 -29.27
N ILE A 535 18.84 -0.87 -30.16
CA ILE A 535 19.85 0.15 -29.82
C ILE A 535 19.23 1.28 -29.02
N LYS A 536 18.08 1.80 -29.45
CA LYS A 536 17.32 2.80 -28.69
C LYS A 536 16.94 2.29 -27.30
N ILE A 537 16.62 1.00 -27.16
CA ILE A 537 16.33 0.36 -25.87
C ILE A 537 17.57 0.36 -24.95
N LEU A 538 18.75 0.03 -25.48
CA LEU A 538 20.00 0.00 -24.70
C LEU A 538 20.47 1.40 -24.32
N ASP A 539 20.46 2.35 -25.26
CA ASP A 539 20.91 3.72 -25.03
C ASP A 539 20.06 4.43 -23.95
N LEU A 540 18.75 4.12 -23.92
CA LEU A 540 17.83 4.63 -22.90
C LEU A 540 17.76 3.75 -21.63
N GLN A 541 18.53 2.66 -21.57
CA GLN A 541 18.59 1.70 -20.46
C GLN A 541 17.23 1.09 -20.08
N GLN A 542 16.38 0.80 -21.07
CA GLN A 542 14.99 0.37 -20.85
C GLN A 542 14.75 -1.14 -21.02
N LEU A 543 15.78 -1.93 -21.35
CA LEU A 543 15.65 -3.37 -21.61
C LEU A 543 14.88 -4.12 -20.52
N LYS A 544 15.23 -3.87 -19.25
CA LYS A 544 14.60 -4.51 -18.09
C LYS A 544 13.10 -4.26 -17.99
N TYR A 545 12.62 -3.09 -18.45
CA TYR A 545 11.20 -2.76 -18.44
C TYR A 545 10.47 -3.46 -19.59
N LEU A 546 11.09 -3.53 -20.77
CA LEU A 546 10.56 -4.28 -21.90
C LEU A 546 10.44 -5.79 -21.61
N GLU A 547 11.46 -6.39 -20.99
CA GLU A 547 11.42 -7.80 -20.57
C GLU A 547 10.28 -8.07 -19.59
N ARG A 548 10.07 -7.18 -18.62
CA ARG A 548 8.94 -7.28 -17.69
C ARG A 548 7.60 -7.16 -18.40
N GLU A 549 7.46 -6.17 -19.29
CA GLU A 549 6.25 -5.99 -20.10
C GLU A 549 5.93 -7.29 -20.83
N LYS A 550 6.89 -7.83 -21.59
CA LYS A 550 6.73 -9.09 -22.32
C LYS A 550 6.35 -10.25 -21.40
N ASN A 551 7.06 -10.43 -20.28
CA ASN A 551 6.82 -11.54 -19.37
C ASN A 551 5.43 -11.48 -18.72
N PHE A 552 4.98 -10.32 -18.25
CA PHE A 552 3.65 -10.20 -17.67
C PHE A 552 2.54 -10.32 -18.69
N LEU A 553 2.70 -9.76 -19.90
CA LEU A 553 1.73 -9.93 -20.98
C LEU A 553 1.59 -11.39 -21.41
N SER A 554 2.66 -12.19 -21.30
CA SER A 554 2.63 -13.63 -21.58
C SER A 554 1.99 -14.47 -20.46
N LEU A 555 2.01 -14.00 -19.22
CA LEU A 555 1.60 -14.79 -18.04
C LEU A 555 0.19 -14.46 -17.53
N LEU A 556 -0.30 -13.25 -17.80
CA LEU A 556 -1.55 -12.75 -17.23
C LEU A 556 -2.68 -12.84 -18.26
N GLU A 557 -3.72 -13.59 -17.91
CA GLU A 557 -4.93 -13.71 -18.72
C GLU A 557 -6.13 -13.21 -17.92
N HIS A 558 -6.72 -12.12 -18.41
CA HIS A 558 -7.88 -11.50 -17.78
C HIS A 558 -8.66 -10.63 -18.79
N PRO A 559 -10.01 -10.57 -18.75
CA PRO A 559 -10.81 -9.81 -19.71
C PRO A 559 -10.46 -8.32 -19.81
N PHE A 560 -9.88 -7.72 -18.76
CA PHE A 560 -9.52 -6.30 -18.74
C PHE A 560 -8.02 -6.03 -18.77
N LEU A 561 -7.21 -7.03 -19.10
CA LEU A 561 -5.77 -6.88 -19.31
C LEU A 561 -5.44 -7.19 -20.77
N LEU A 562 -4.42 -6.52 -21.30
CA LEU A 562 -3.82 -6.92 -22.57
C LEU A 562 -3.02 -8.20 -22.37
N HIS A 563 -3.00 -9.07 -23.39
CA HIS A 563 -2.19 -10.28 -23.43
C HIS A 563 -1.27 -10.25 -24.64
N LEU A 564 -0.15 -10.97 -24.55
CA LEU A 564 0.77 -11.15 -25.66
C LEU A 564 0.30 -12.30 -26.54
N VAL A 565 0.20 -12.07 -27.85
CA VAL A 565 -0.10 -13.12 -28.82
C VAL A 565 1.18 -13.86 -29.20
N ALA A 566 2.21 -13.12 -29.60
CA ALA A 566 3.51 -13.66 -29.99
C ALA A 566 4.63 -12.64 -29.80
N CYS A 567 5.87 -13.13 -29.78
CA CYS A 567 7.08 -12.32 -29.65
C CYS A 567 8.12 -12.79 -30.66
N PHE A 568 8.83 -11.86 -31.29
CA PHE A 568 9.93 -12.15 -32.21
C PHE A 568 11.05 -11.13 -32.04
N GLN A 569 12.21 -11.45 -32.61
CA GLN A 569 13.32 -10.50 -32.76
C GLN A 569 14.09 -10.76 -34.05
N ASP A 570 14.82 -9.75 -34.52
CA ASP A 570 15.85 -9.85 -35.55
C ASP A 570 17.17 -9.21 -35.05
N LEU A 571 18.13 -8.97 -35.96
CA LEU A 571 19.42 -8.38 -35.60
C LEU A 571 19.29 -6.96 -34.99
N ASN A 572 18.26 -6.20 -35.33
CA ASN A 572 18.15 -4.78 -34.97
C ASN A 572 16.92 -4.48 -34.09
N LYS A 573 15.91 -5.34 -34.11
CA LYS A 573 14.58 -5.04 -33.58
C LYS A 573 13.98 -6.18 -32.76
N VAL A 574 13.08 -5.79 -31.86
CA VAL A 574 12.16 -6.66 -31.11
C VAL A 574 10.74 -6.37 -31.58
N TYR A 575 9.91 -7.41 -31.66
CA TYR A 575 8.56 -7.37 -32.15
C TYR A 575 7.60 -8.02 -31.16
N LEU A 576 6.63 -7.27 -30.66
CA LEU A 576 5.54 -7.81 -29.84
C LEU A 576 4.24 -7.77 -30.64
N VAL A 577 3.60 -8.94 -30.81
CA VAL A 577 2.29 -9.07 -31.45
C VAL A 577 1.21 -9.05 -30.38
N LEU A 578 0.28 -8.11 -30.51
CA LEU A 578 -0.76 -7.81 -29.55
C LEU A 578 -2.13 -7.78 -30.26
N PRO A 579 -3.24 -8.00 -29.55
CA PRO A 579 -4.57 -7.74 -30.09
C PRO A 579 -4.73 -6.26 -30.49
N VAL A 580 -5.48 -5.98 -31.56
CA VAL A 580 -5.86 -4.60 -31.89
C VAL A 580 -6.95 -4.15 -30.94
N ILE A 581 -6.77 -2.98 -30.32
CA ILE A 581 -7.76 -2.37 -29.43
C ILE A 581 -8.26 -1.05 -30.06
N PRO A 582 -9.44 -1.05 -30.71
CA PRO A 582 -9.83 0.03 -31.64
C PRO A 582 -10.40 1.30 -31.00
N GLY A 583 -10.84 1.24 -29.74
CA GLY A 583 -11.47 2.38 -29.07
C GLY A 583 -10.50 3.44 -28.54
N GLY A 584 -9.19 3.25 -28.72
CA GLY A 584 -8.15 4.18 -28.29
C GLY A 584 -8.08 4.31 -26.77
N GLU A 585 -7.42 5.38 -26.30
CA GLU A 585 -7.21 5.65 -24.89
C GLU A 585 -8.48 6.15 -24.19
N LEU A 586 -8.74 5.67 -22.98
CA LEU A 586 -9.82 6.18 -22.11
C LEU A 586 -9.63 7.67 -21.81
N TYR A 587 -8.38 8.16 -21.82
CA TYR A 587 -8.07 9.58 -21.77
C TYR A 587 -8.86 10.38 -22.83
N ASN A 588 -8.89 9.90 -24.07
CA ASN A 588 -9.62 10.56 -25.15
C ASN A 588 -11.13 10.54 -24.91
N VAL A 589 -11.70 9.46 -24.35
CA VAL A 589 -13.13 9.39 -24.04
C VAL A 589 -13.52 10.44 -22.99
N VAL A 590 -12.71 10.59 -21.93
CA VAL A 590 -12.91 11.63 -20.90
C VAL A 590 -12.81 13.03 -21.52
N ARG A 591 -11.85 13.23 -22.43
CA ARG A 591 -11.61 14.52 -23.10
C ARG A 591 -12.71 14.92 -24.08
N HIS A 592 -13.18 13.99 -24.91
CA HIS A 592 -14.23 14.27 -25.88
C HIS A 592 -15.55 14.62 -25.19
N GLN A 593 -15.85 14.04 -24.03
CA GLN A 593 -17.03 14.44 -23.26
C GLN A 593 -16.84 15.79 -22.56
N ARG A 594 -15.61 16.28 -22.37
CA ARG A 594 -15.37 17.58 -21.72
C ARG A 594 -15.80 18.80 -22.54
N SER A 595 -15.85 18.69 -23.87
CA SER A 595 -16.42 19.76 -24.69
C SER A 595 -17.93 19.93 -24.44
N GLU A 596 -18.58 18.93 -23.83
CA GLU A 596 -20.01 18.90 -23.52
C GLU A 596 -20.32 18.90 -21.99
N SER A 597 -19.37 18.52 -21.13
CA SER A 597 -19.54 18.39 -19.66
C SER A 597 -18.22 18.60 -18.86
N ARG A 598 -18.25 18.54 -17.52
CA ARG A 598 -17.03 18.70 -16.69
C ARG A 598 -16.21 17.40 -16.54
N GLY A 599 -16.80 16.24 -16.82
CA GLY A 599 -16.25 14.88 -16.69
C GLY A 599 -17.28 13.83 -17.14
N LEU A 600 -17.00 12.54 -16.94
CA LEU A 600 -17.93 11.48 -17.33
C LEU A 600 -19.18 11.46 -16.43
N PRO A 601 -20.37 11.12 -16.96
CA PRO A 601 -21.55 10.83 -16.16
C PRO A 601 -21.28 9.75 -15.11
N ASN A 602 -21.95 9.87 -13.95
CA ASN A 602 -21.73 9.01 -12.78
C ASN A 602 -21.68 7.50 -13.11
N ASN A 603 -22.67 7.00 -13.86
CA ASN A 603 -22.74 5.58 -14.21
C ASN A 603 -21.62 5.14 -15.17
N SER A 604 -21.17 6.03 -16.07
CA SER A 604 -20.08 5.77 -17.00
C SER A 604 -18.74 5.73 -16.27
N ALA A 605 -18.49 6.70 -15.38
CA ALA A 605 -17.32 6.71 -14.51
C ALA A 605 -17.25 5.45 -13.63
N ALA A 606 -18.36 5.05 -13.02
CA ALA A 606 -18.43 3.84 -12.21
C ALA A 606 -18.17 2.55 -13.01
N PHE A 607 -18.63 2.48 -14.28
CA PHE A 607 -18.38 1.34 -15.16
C PHE A 607 -16.88 1.18 -15.46
N TYR A 608 -16.20 2.25 -15.88
CA TYR A 608 -14.77 2.19 -16.20
C TYR A 608 -13.92 1.95 -14.94
N ALA A 609 -14.25 2.61 -13.82
CA ALA A 609 -13.60 2.34 -12.54
C ALA A 609 -13.76 0.86 -12.11
N ALA A 610 -14.93 0.25 -12.34
CA ALA A 610 -15.16 -1.16 -12.01
C ALA A 610 -14.32 -2.12 -12.87
N CYS A 611 -14.18 -1.85 -14.17
CA CYS A 611 -13.31 -2.65 -15.06
C CYS A 611 -11.84 -2.58 -14.61
N ILE A 612 -11.38 -1.38 -14.24
CA ILE A 612 -10.02 -1.16 -13.74
C ILE A 612 -9.80 -1.87 -12.39
N VAL A 613 -10.77 -1.79 -11.47
CA VAL A 613 -10.72 -2.50 -10.18
C VAL A 613 -10.59 -4.02 -10.37
N GLU A 614 -11.27 -4.60 -11.36
CA GLU A 614 -11.14 -6.02 -11.70
C GLU A 614 -9.75 -6.36 -12.24
N GLY A 615 -9.17 -5.52 -13.11
CA GLY A 615 -7.80 -5.68 -13.58
C GLY A 615 -6.76 -5.58 -12.46
N LEU A 616 -6.87 -4.57 -11.58
CA LEU A 616 -5.99 -4.40 -10.42
C LEU A 616 -6.10 -5.57 -9.44
N ALA A 617 -7.31 -6.09 -9.21
CA ALA A 617 -7.50 -7.27 -8.37
C ALA A 617 -6.68 -8.46 -8.88
N HIS A 618 -6.68 -8.68 -10.20
CA HIS A 618 -5.95 -9.79 -10.83
C HIS A 618 -4.43 -9.69 -10.63
N PHE A 619 -3.86 -8.49 -10.74
CA PHE A 619 -2.44 -8.24 -10.41
C PHE A 619 -2.16 -8.52 -8.94
N HIS A 620 -2.97 -7.95 -8.04
CA HIS A 620 -2.71 -7.94 -6.60
C HIS A 620 -2.84 -9.32 -5.97
N GLU A 621 -3.77 -10.16 -6.46
CA GLU A 621 -3.90 -11.58 -6.07
C GLU A 621 -2.60 -12.37 -6.32
N ARG A 622 -1.79 -11.93 -7.30
CA ARG A 622 -0.49 -12.54 -7.68
C ARG A 622 0.72 -11.79 -7.12
N GLN A 623 0.50 -10.91 -6.14
CA GLN A 623 1.54 -10.04 -5.55
C GLN A 623 2.21 -9.10 -6.56
N ILE A 624 1.51 -8.72 -7.64
CA ILE A 624 2.04 -7.77 -8.63
C ILE A 624 1.50 -6.37 -8.30
N ALA A 625 2.39 -5.39 -8.22
CA ALA A 625 2.04 -3.97 -8.24
C ALA A 625 2.23 -3.44 -9.67
N TYR A 626 1.22 -2.75 -10.22
CA TYR A 626 1.20 -2.26 -11.60
C TYR A 626 2.02 -0.97 -11.78
N ARG A 627 1.85 0.01 -10.88
CA ARG A 627 2.67 1.22 -10.68
C ARG A 627 2.65 2.29 -11.78
N ASP A 628 1.83 2.14 -12.84
CA ASP A 628 1.63 3.18 -13.85
C ASP A 628 0.16 3.32 -14.28
N LEU A 629 -0.77 3.24 -13.33
CA LEU A 629 -2.19 3.48 -13.62
C LEU A 629 -2.45 4.95 -13.92
N LYS A 630 -2.94 5.19 -15.14
CA LYS A 630 -3.39 6.48 -15.67
C LYS A 630 -4.36 6.26 -16.82
N LEU A 631 -5.08 7.30 -17.23
CA LEU A 631 -6.09 7.20 -18.30
C LEU A 631 -5.51 6.78 -19.66
N GLU A 632 -4.26 7.15 -19.92
CA GLU A 632 -3.51 6.85 -21.15
C GLU A 632 -3.16 5.35 -21.25
N ASN A 633 -2.96 4.69 -20.11
CA ASN A 633 -2.64 3.25 -20.05
C ASN A 633 -3.90 2.36 -19.93
N VAL A 634 -5.07 2.90 -20.20
CA VAL A 634 -6.33 2.16 -20.27
C VAL A 634 -6.92 2.38 -21.67
N LEU A 635 -6.95 1.33 -22.48
CA LEU A 635 -7.55 1.37 -23.81
C LEU A 635 -9.00 0.85 -23.77
N ILE A 636 -9.79 1.21 -24.77
CA ILE A 636 -11.17 0.75 -24.94
C ILE A 636 -11.25 -0.25 -26.10
N ASP A 637 -11.78 -1.45 -25.85
CA ASP A 637 -11.99 -2.46 -26.87
C ASP A 637 -13.24 -2.20 -27.74
N GLU A 638 -13.45 -3.04 -28.75
CA GLU A 638 -14.55 -2.96 -29.71
C GLU A 638 -15.94 -3.05 -29.05
N GLU A 639 -16.04 -3.64 -27.86
CA GLU A 639 -17.27 -3.75 -27.08
C GLU A 639 -17.44 -2.59 -26.09
N GLY A 640 -16.47 -1.67 -26.01
CA GLY A 640 -16.48 -0.52 -25.10
C GLY A 640 -15.90 -0.79 -23.70
N TYR A 641 -15.27 -1.94 -23.48
CA TYR A 641 -14.66 -2.32 -22.21
C TYR A 641 -13.19 -1.90 -22.10
N CYS A 642 -12.72 -1.72 -20.86
CA CYS A 642 -11.33 -1.35 -20.60
C CYS A 642 -10.36 -2.51 -20.82
N LYS A 643 -9.17 -2.18 -21.35
CA LYS A 643 -7.96 -2.99 -21.32
C LYS A 643 -6.83 -2.19 -20.70
N ILE A 644 -6.30 -2.65 -19.58
CA ILE A 644 -5.06 -2.08 -19.01
C ILE A 644 -3.89 -2.55 -19.88
N VAL A 645 -3.05 -1.61 -20.30
CA VAL A 645 -1.89 -1.83 -21.16
C VAL A 645 -0.59 -1.38 -20.49
N ASP A 646 0.55 -1.51 -21.16
CA ASP A 646 1.89 -1.08 -20.71
C ASP A 646 2.27 -1.60 -19.31
N LEU A 647 2.74 -2.85 -19.24
CA LEU A 647 3.13 -3.51 -18.00
C LEU A 647 4.62 -3.30 -17.67
N GLY A 648 5.31 -2.35 -18.31
CA GLY A 648 6.76 -2.17 -18.14
C GLY A 648 7.17 -1.86 -16.70
N PHE A 649 6.35 -1.08 -15.98
CA PHE A 649 6.56 -0.76 -14.57
C PHE A 649 5.95 -1.76 -13.60
N ALA A 650 5.25 -2.79 -14.07
CA ALA A 650 4.73 -3.81 -13.17
C ALA A 650 5.89 -4.56 -12.47
N LYS A 651 5.67 -4.99 -11.23
CA LYS A 651 6.69 -5.70 -10.44
C LYS A 651 6.02 -6.61 -9.41
N VAL A 652 6.58 -7.80 -9.21
CA VAL A 652 6.24 -8.65 -8.06
C VAL A 652 6.77 -8.00 -6.78
N VAL A 653 5.88 -7.67 -5.84
CA VAL A 653 6.19 -7.00 -4.58
C VAL A 653 5.60 -7.80 -3.43
N GLU A 654 6.44 -8.65 -2.83
CA GLU A 654 6.07 -9.44 -1.64
C GLU A 654 6.03 -8.58 -0.35
N ASN A 655 7.01 -7.69 -0.22
CA ASN A 655 7.15 -6.79 0.92
C ASN A 655 7.08 -5.34 0.44
N LYS A 656 8.23 -4.67 0.31
CA LYS A 656 8.34 -3.29 -0.17
C LYS A 656 9.31 -3.19 -1.34
N THR A 657 9.07 -2.20 -2.17
CA THR A 657 10.01 -1.74 -3.19
C THR A 657 10.26 -0.23 -3.01
N PHE A 658 11.42 0.25 -3.46
CA PHE A 658 11.88 1.64 -3.22
C PHE A 658 12.18 2.40 -4.51
N THR A 659 12.07 1.74 -5.67
CA THR A 659 12.25 2.39 -6.97
C THR A 659 11.11 3.36 -7.20
N LEU A 660 11.37 4.66 -7.26
CA LEU A 660 10.41 5.62 -7.76
C LEU A 660 10.24 5.39 -9.26
N VAL A 661 9.03 5.02 -9.67
CA VAL A 661 8.57 4.84 -11.05
C VAL A 661 7.12 5.30 -11.16
N GLY A 662 6.70 5.70 -12.35
CA GLY A 662 5.31 6.04 -12.67
C GLY A 662 5.14 7.47 -13.13
N THR A 663 3.90 7.89 -13.29
CA THR A 663 3.52 9.24 -13.75
C THR A 663 3.37 10.20 -12.55
N PRO A 664 4.07 11.36 -12.50
CA PRO A 664 4.16 12.23 -11.32
C PRO A 664 2.84 12.55 -10.61
N GLU A 665 1.78 12.88 -11.34
CA GLU A 665 0.47 13.23 -10.77
C GLU A 665 -0.32 12.05 -10.18
N TYR A 666 0.05 10.81 -10.56
CA TYR A 666 -0.55 9.56 -10.07
C TYR A 666 0.27 8.91 -8.96
N LEU A 667 1.44 9.46 -8.60
CA LEU A 667 2.31 8.89 -7.58
C LEU A 667 1.70 9.02 -6.19
N ALA A 668 1.76 7.93 -5.44
CA ALA A 668 1.39 7.91 -4.04
C ALA A 668 2.42 8.65 -3.17
N PRO A 669 2.00 9.29 -2.06
CA PRO A 669 2.90 10.06 -1.20
C PRO A 669 4.05 9.22 -0.64
N GLU A 670 3.83 7.93 -0.33
CA GLU A 670 4.87 7.02 0.15
C GLU A 670 5.96 6.72 -0.89
N ILE A 671 5.67 6.84 -2.19
CA ILE A 671 6.67 6.73 -3.27
C ILE A 671 7.57 7.96 -3.24
N ILE A 672 6.96 9.16 -3.21
CA ILE A 672 7.67 10.45 -3.21
C ILE A 672 8.53 10.57 -1.96
N MET A 673 8.01 10.17 -0.80
CA MET A 673 8.74 10.20 0.47
C MET A 673 9.78 9.08 0.61
N SER A 674 9.94 8.19 -0.38
CA SER A 674 10.89 7.06 -0.36
C SER A 674 10.75 6.13 0.85
N LYS A 675 9.55 6.04 1.47
CA LYS A 675 9.29 5.22 2.68
C LYS A 675 9.22 3.71 2.40
N GLY A 676 9.41 3.32 1.14
CA GLY A 676 9.14 1.99 0.62
C GLY A 676 7.64 1.74 0.54
N TYR A 677 7.22 1.08 -0.54
CA TYR A 677 5.80 0.93 -0.86
C TYR A 677 5.49 -0.48 -1.39
N ASP A 678 4.22 -0.84 -1.33
CA ASP A 678 3.66 -2.11 -1.79
C ASP A 678 2.59 -1.86 -2.90
N LYS A 679 1.80 -2.88 -3.21
CA LYS A 679 0.69 -2.80 -4.18
C LYS A 679 -0.41 -1.78 -3.83
N ALA A 680 -0.44 -1.22 -2.62
CA ALA A 680 -1.43 -0.20 -2.25
C ALA A 680 -1.30 1.12 -3.03
N VAL A 681 -0.16 1.36 -3.67
CA VAL A 681 0.06 2.53 -4.53
C VAL A 681 -0.90 2.55 -5.72
N ASP A 682 -1.28 1.38 -6.25
CA ASP A 682 -2.22 1.29 -7.37
C ASP A 682 -3.63 1.74 -6.97
N TYR A 683 -4.01 1.58 -5.69
CA TYR A 683 -5.27 2.10 -5.16
C TYR A 683 -5.24 3.62 -4.94
N TRP A 684 -4.07 4.21 -4.67
CA TRP A 684 -3.92 5.66 -4.71
C TRP A 684 -4.11 6.18 -6.14
N SER A 685 -3.42 5.58 -7.11
CA SER A 685 -3.59 5.91 -8.53
C SER A 685 -5.03 5.71 -9.00
N LEU A 686 -5.75 4.71 -8.48
CA LEU A 686 -7.19 4.54 -8.73
C LEU A 686 -8.02 5.69 -8.16
N GLY A 687 -7.64 6.25 -7.00
CA GLY A 687 -8.27 7.43 -6.43
C GLY A 687 -8.08 8.67 -7.30
N VAL A 688 -6.85 8.89 -7.80
CA VAL A 688 -6.52 9.95 -8.76
C VAL A 688 -7.32 9.76 -10.05
N LEU A 689 -7.30 8.56 -10.62
CA LEU A 689 -8.04 8.22 -11.85
C LEU A 689 -9.55 8.39 -11.66
N SER A 690 -10.12 7.95 -10.53
CA SER A 690 -11.55 8.12 -10.24
C SER A 690 -11.95 9.60 -10.13
N TYR A 691 -11.07 10.43 -9.57
CA TYR A 691 -11.24 11.88 -9.58
C TYR A 691 -11.20 12.43 -11.02
N GLU A 692 -10.22 12.02 -11.84
CA GLU A 692 -10.16 12.46 -13.25
C GLU A 692 -11.38 12.00 -14.06
N LEU A 693 -11.93 10.80 -13.82
CA LEU A 693 -13.14 10.35 -14.51
C LEU A 693 -14.34 11.25 -14.23
N VAL A 694 -14.49 11.78 -13.00
CA VAL A 694 -15.68 12.55 -12.59
C VAL A 694 -15.49 14.08 -12.67
N VAL A 695 -14.26 14.57 -12.51
CA VAL A 695 -13.90 16.00 -12.53
C VAL A 695 -13.20 16.39 -13.84
N GLY A 696 -12.67 15.42 -14.58
CA GLY A 696 -11.97 15.61 -15.85
C GLY A 696 -10.52 16.11 -15.74
N ARG A 697 -10.08 16.59 -14.57
CA ARG A 697 -8.71 17.08 -14.31
C ARG A 697 -8.08 16.34 -13.14
N SER A 698 -6.75 16.42 -13.02
CA SER A 698 -6.01 15.90 -11.87
C SER A 698 -6.41 16.61 -10.55
N PRO A 699 -6.48 15.90 -9.41
CA PRO A 699 -6.75 16.51 -8.11
C PRO A 699 -5.59 17.36 -7.56
N PHE A 700 -4.35 17.05 -7.95
CA PHE A 700 -3.16 17.64 -7.35
C PHE A 700 -2.45 18.66 -8.23
N TYR A 701 -2.67 18.64 -9.55
CA TYR A 701 -2.05 19.58 -10.47
C TYR A 701 -2.87 20.88 -10.57
N LEU A 702 -2.21 22.02 -10.35
CA LEU A 702 -2.76 23.34 -10.66
C LEU A 702 -2.13 23.91 -11.92
N ARG A 703 -2.92 24.68 -12.67
CA ARG A 703 -2.44 25.35 -13.86
C ARG A 703 -1.21 26.22 -13.56
N GLY A 704 -0.12 26.00 -14.30
CA GLY A 704 1.14 26.75 -14.15
C GLY A 704 1.96 26.40 -12.90
N SER A 705 1.55 25.40 -12.10
CA SER A 705 2.31 24.97 -10.92
C SER A 705 3.57 24.17 -11.31
N SER A 706 4.61 24.27 -10.48
CA SER A 706 5.84 23.50 -10.68
C SER A 706 5.69 22.04 -10.24
N GLN A 707 6.61 21.18 -10.65
CA GLN A 707 6.64 19.79 -10.19
C GLN A 707 6.87 19.66 -8.68
N ILE A 708 7.56 20.63 -8.05
CA ILE A 708 7.73 20.69 -6.59
C ILE A 708 6.38 20.95 -5.93
N ASP A 709 5.59 21.89 -6.45
CA ASP A 709 4.27 22.21 -5.91
C ASP A 709 3.31 21.03 -6.03
N LEU A 710 3.35 20.31 -7.16
CA LEU A 710 2.60 19.07 -7.38
C LEU A 710 2.95 18.03 -6.29
N PHE A 711 4.23 17.72 -6.10
CA PHE A 711 4.66 16.76 -5.09
C PHE A 711 4.35 17.22 -3.67
N LYS A 712 4.46 18.52 -3.38
CA LYS A 712 4.07 19.08 -2.08
C LYS A 712 2.58 18.87 -1.83
N ARG A 713 1.72 19.12 -2.82
CA ARG A 713 0.26 18.86 -2.71
C ARG A 713 -0.05 17.38 -2.50
N ILE A 714 0.61 16.48 -3.24
CA ILE A 714 0.46 15.03 -3.07
C ILE A 714 0.89 14.60 -1.66
N VAL A 715 2.10 14.99 -1.24
CA VAL A 715 2.66 14.60 0.07
C VAL A 715 1.83 15.16 1.22
N LEU A 716 1.27 16.36 1.09
CA LEU A 716 0.42 16.96 2.11
C LEU A 716 -1.04 16.48 2.03
N GLY A 717 -1.46 15.89 0.90
CA GLY A 717 -2.85 15.49 0.65
C GLY A 717 -3.78 16.67 0.34
N HIS A 718 -3.25 17.75 -0.24
CA HIS A 718 -3.99 18.98 -0.52
C HIS A 718 -4.66 18.93 -1.89
N TYR A 719 -5.98 18.73 -1.90
CA TYR A 719 -6.85 18.82 -3.08
C TYR A 719 -8.28 19.17 -2.64
N SER A 720 -9.07 19.71 -3.57
CA SER A 720 -10.48 20.03 -3.39
C SER A 720 -11.34 19.12 -4.28
N ILE A 721 -12.50 18.67 -3.78
CA ILE A 721 -13.50 17.99 -4.61
C ILE A 721 -14.67 18.96 -4.82
N PRO A 722 -15.02 19.31 -6.07
CA PRO A 722 -16.10 20.24 -6.33
C PRO A 722 -17.47 19.77 -5.80
N ASP A 723 -18.34 20.72 -5.47
CA ASP A 723 -19.66 20.44 -4.88
C ASP A 723 -20.58 19.62 -5.78
N TYR A 724 -20.43 19.74 -7.10
CA TYR A 724 -21.23 19.00 -8.08
C TYR A 724 -20.93 17.50 -8.14
N VAL A 725 -19.81 17.05 -7.53
CA VAL A 725 -19.45 15.63 -7.47
C VAL A 725 -20.38 14.93 -6.48
N HIS A 726 -20.87 13.75 -6.83
CA HIS A 726 -21.83 13.01 -5.99
C HIS A 726 -21.18 12.55 -4.67
N GLU A 727 -21.92 12.56 -3.56
CA GLU A 727 -21.38 12.19 -2.23
C GLU A 727 -20.77 10.79 -2.18
N SER A 728 -21.36 9.81 -2.87
CA SER A 728 -20.78 8.47 -2.97
C SER A 728 -19.41 8.46 -3.69
N GLN A 729 -19.23 9.33 -4.69
CA GLN A 729 -17.97 9.47 -5.44
C GLN A 729 -16.93 10.15 -4.55
N LYS A 730 -17.31 11.25 -3.88
CA LYS A 730 -16.47 11.96 -2.90
C LYS A 730 -15.94 10.99 -1.85
N ASP A 731 -16.82 10.17 -1.27
CA ASP A 731 -16.46 9.20 -0.23
C ASP A 731 -15.48 8.12 -0.74
N LEU A 732 -15.66 7.59 -1.96
CA LEU A 732 -14.68 6.62 -2.51
C LEU A 732 -13.32 7.30 -2.73
N ILE A 733 -13.31 8.44 -3.41
CA ILE A 733 -12.09 9.18 -3.76
C ILE A 733 -11.30 9.51 -2.48
N GLN A 734 -11.97 10.03 -1.46
CA GLN A 734 -11.34 10.36 -0.18
C GLN A 734 -10.74 9.13 0.51
N LYS A 735 -11.40 7.97 0.44
CA LYS A 735 -10.93 6.70 1.02
C LYS A 735 -9.77 6.07 0.24
N LEU A 736 -9.68 6.31 -1.07
CA LEU A 736 -8.55 5.89 -1.90
C LEU A 736 -7.35 6.85 -1.79
N LEU A 737 -7.60 8.14 -1.61
CA LEU A 737 -6.58 9.19 -1.42
C LEU A 737 -6.19 9.39 0.06
N ILE A 738 -6.22 8.32 0.85
CA ILE A 738 -5.65 8.31 2.20
C ILE A 738 -4.12 8.19 2.09
N ARG A 739 -3.41 9.12 2.72
CA ARG A 739 -1.94 9.20 2.68
C ARG A 739 -1.26 7.98 3.31
N ASN A 740 -1.75 7.53 4.46
CA ASN A 740 -1.25 6.31 5.09
C ASN A 740 -1.77 5.09 4.32
N SER A 741 -0.89 4.40 3.60
CA SER A 741 -1.25 3.28 2.73
C SER A 741 -1.92 2.12 3.47
N SER A 742 -1.68 1.95 4.77
CA SER A 742 -2.29 0.85 5.55
C SER A 742 -3.78 1.06 5.86
N ASN A 743 -4.21 2.32 5.89
CA ASN A 743 -5.60 2.74 6.10
C ASN A 743 -6.35 2.98 4.79
N ARG A 744 -5.65 2.88 3.66
CA ARG A 744 -6.18 3.14 2.33
C ARG A 744 -7.15 2.02 1.94
N LEU A 745 -8.32 2.40 1.43
CA LEU A 745 -9.29 1.43 0.91
C LEU A 745 -8.65 0.57 -0.21
N GLY A 746 -8.92 -0.74 -0.20
CA GLY A 746 -8.24 -1.69 -1.08
C GLY A 746 -7.02 -2.33 -0.45
N ASN A 747 -6.33 -1.61 0.44
CA ASN A 747 -5.32 -2.17 1.35
C ASN A 747 -5.91 -2.35 2.75
N MET A 748 -7.23 -2.64 2.80
CA MET A 748 -8.13 -3.16 3.85
C MET A 748 -7.88 -4.59 4.30
N LYS A 749 -8.45 -5.08 5.43
CA LYS A 749 -8.48 -6.52 5.74
C LYS A 749 -9.15 -7.29 4.63
N ASN A 750 -10.24 -6.74 4.08
CA ASN A 750 -10.95 -7.37 2.98
C ASN A 750 -10.35 -6.99 1.62
N GLY A 751 -9.22 -6.26 1.61
CA GLY A 751 -8.50 -5.87 0.41
C GLY A 751 -9.39 -5.17 -0.62
N VAL A 752 -9.32 -5.64 -1.87
CA VAL A 752 -10.14 -5.13 -2.98
C VAL A 752 -11.65 -5.30 -2.76
N VAL A 753 -12.09 -6.23 -1.89
CA VAL A 753 -13.52 -6.44 -1.61
C VAL A 753 -14.13 -5.20 -0.96
N ASP A 754 -13.37 -4.46 -0.16
CA ASP A 754 -13.85 -3.21 0.44
C ASP A 754 -14.14 -2.15 -0.65
N ILE A 755 -13.35 -2.12 -1.73
CA ILE A 755 -13.61 -1.27 -2.90
C ILE A 755 -14.86 -1.77 -3.64
N LYS A 756 -14.94 -3.07 -3.94
CA LYS A 756 -16.06 -3.64 -4.71
C LYS A 756 -17.42 -3.48 -4.01
N ARG A 757 -17.44 -3.43 -2.68
CA ARG A 757 -18.65 -3.22 -1.86
C ARG A 757 -18.99 -1.77 -1.60
N HIS A 758 -18.19 -0.83 -2.11
CA HIS A 758 -18.39 0.59 -1.84
C HIS A 758 -19.73 1.10 -2.37
N VAL A 759 -20.33 2.05 -1.65
CA VAL A 759 -21.67 2.60 -1.95
C VAL A 759 -21.76 3.19 -3.37
N TRP A 760 -20.69 3.78 -3.89
CA TRP A 760 -20.67 4.30 -5.26
C TRP A 760 -20.99 3.24 -6.33
N PHE A 761 -20.43 2.04 -6.22
CA PHE A 761 -20.73 0.95 -7.16
C PHE A 761 -22.15 0.41 -6.95
N LYS A 762 -22.62 0.35 -5.70
CA LYS A 762 -23.99 -0.07 -5.38
C LYS A 762 -25.03 0.90 -5.97
N ASP A 763 -24.85 2.21 -5.77
CA ASP A 763 -25.75 3.25 -6.27
C ASP A 763 -25.77 3.29 -7.81
N SER A 764 -24.62 3.01 -8.43
CA SER A 764 -24.46 2.88 -9.89
C SER A 764 -24.92 1.52 -10.44
N LYS A 765 -25.50 0.67 -9.57
CA LYS A 765 -26.00 -0.69 -9.86
C LYS A 765 -24.95 -1.62 -10.47
N ILE A 766 -23.67 -1.42 -10.15
CA ILE A 766 -22.56 -2.21 -10.68
C ILE A 766 -22.52 -3.57 -9.97
N LEU A 767 -22.58 -4.64 -10.77
CA LEU A 767 -22.38 -6.00 -10.32
C LEU A 767 -21.08 -6.51 -10.93
N PHE A 768 -20.02 -6.60 -10.11
CA PHE A 768 -18.68 -6.99 -10.55
C PHE A 768 -18.63 -8.33 -11.33
N PRO A 769 -19.35 -9.39 -10.95
CA PRO A 769 -19.37 -10.63 -11.74
C PRO A 769 -19.93 -10.42 -13.16
N SER A 770 -20.94 -9.58 -13.32
CA SER A 770 -21.52 -9.25 -14.62
C SER A 770 -20.63 -8.33 -15.45
N ILE A 771 -19.91 -7.40 -14.81
CA ILE A 771 -18.83 -6.64 -15.48
C ILE A 771 -17.79 -7.62 -16.02
N ARG A 772 -17.24 -8.51 -15.18
CA ARG A 772 -16.20 -9.48 -15.56
C ARG A 772 -16.61 -10.38 -16.73
N ARG A 773 -17.88 -10.81 -16.78
CA ARG A 773 -18.45 -11.63 -17.87
C ARG A 773 -18.90 -10.80 -19.08
N LYS A 774 -18.66 -9.50 -19.08
CA LYS A 774 -19.09 -8.54 -20.10
C LYS A 774 -20.61 -8.50 -20.36
N GLU A 775 -21.43 -8.80 -19.36
CA GLU A 775 -22.90 -8.89 -19.49
C GLU A 775 -23.61 -7.52 -19.47
N ARG A 776 -22.91 -6.46 -19.05
CA ARG A 776 -23.49 -5.11 -18.95
C ARG A 776 -23.15 -4.29 -20.20
N GLY A 777 -24.11 -3.64 -20.83
CA GLY A 777 -23.79 -2.74 -21.94
C GLY A 777 -22.80 -1.65 -21.53
N ALA A 778 -21.74 -1.46 -22.32
CA ALA A 778 -20.76 -0.41 -22.10
C ALA A 778 -21.39 0.98 -22.34
N PRO A 779 -20.97 2.01 -21.59
CA PRO A 779 -21.55 3.35 -21.69
C PRO A 779 -21.20 4.06 -23.00
N TRP A 780 -20.07 3.69 -23.62
CA TRP A 780 -19.64 4.17 -24.92
C TRP A 780 -18.98 3.01 -25.65
N VAL A 781 -19.40 2.79 -26.90
CA VAL A 781 -18.88 1.76 -27.79
C VAL A 781 -18.25 2.46 -28.99
N PRO A 782 -16.99 2.16 -29.34
CA PRO A 782 -16.36 2.79 -30.48
C PRO A 782 -17.07 2.40 -31.78
N LYS A 783 -17.21 3.36 -32.70
CA LYS A 783 -17.62 3.04 -34.07
C LYS A 783 -16.39 2.46 -34.76
N VAL A 784 -16.32 1.14 -34.91
CA VAL A 784 -15.22 0.46 -35.63
C VAL A 784 -15.69 0.20 -37.06
N LYS A 785 -14.93 0.67 -38.05
CA LYS A 785 -15.12 0.25 -39.45
C LYS A 785 -14.32 -1.02 -39.71
N ASP A 786 -14.78 -1.86 -40.62
CA ASP A 786 -14.18 -3.19 -40.93
C ASP A 786 -12.69 -3.15 -41.32
N ASP A 787 -12.17 -1.99 -41.73
CA ASP A 787 -10.79 -1.75 -42.16
C ASP A 787 -9.94 -0.96 -41.16
N PHE A 788 -10.48 -0.64 -39.98
CA PHE A 788 -9.84 0.21 -38.98
C PHE A 788 -9.38 1.59 -39.52
N GLU A 789 -10.08 2.14 -40.51
CA GLU A 789 -9.81 3.47 -41.07
C GLU A 789 -9.76 4.59 -40.03
N ASN A 790 -10.49 4.42 -38.91
CA ASN A 790 -10.69 5.44 -37.88
C ASN A 790 -9.44 5.76 -37.04
N PHE A 791 -8.36 4.98 -37.14
CA PHE A 791 -7.09 5.37 -36.53
C PHE A 791 -6.49 6.58 -37.25
N ASP A 792 -5.80 7.45 -36.53
CA ASP A 792 -5.03 8.51 -37.18
C ASP A 792 -3.94 7.90 -38.07
N ASN A 793 -3.87 8.33 -39.33
CA ASN A 793 -2.78 7.94 -40.20
C ASN A 793 -1.59 8.87 -39.94
N PHE A 794 -0.64 8.42 -39.11
CA PHE A 794 0.63 9.10 -38.95
C PHE A 794 1.38 9.02 -40.29
N GLN A 795 1.21 10.04 -41.15
CA GLN A 795 1.85 10.11 -42.45
C GLN A 795 3.36 9.95 -42.30
N GLU A 796 3.95 9.15 -43.20
CA GLU A 796 5.37 8.86 -43.21
C GLU A 796 6.17 10.15 -43.37
N THR A 797 6.88 10.56 -42.33
CA THR A 797 8.21 11.13 -42.56
C THR A 797 9.10 9.96 -42.96
N GLU A 798 9.16 9.70 -44.26
CA GLU A 798 10.07 8.74 -44.87
C GLU A 798 11.52 9.06 -44.47
N HIS A 799 12.28 8.00 -44.15
CA HIS A 799 13.74 7.99 -44.00
C HIS A 799 14.37 8.68 -42.77
N GLU A 800 14.03 8.25 -41.55
CA GLU A 800 15.12 8.10 -40.56
C GLU A 800 15.98 6.92 -41.07
N LYS A 801 17.12 7.21 -41.72
CA LYS A 801 18.17 6.19 -41.88
C LYS A 801 18.58 5.82 -40.46
N ASP A 802 18.24 4.61 -40.01
CA ASP A 802 18.83 4.01 -38.82
C ASP A 802 20.33 3.85 -39.11
N ASN A 803 21.11 4.93 -38.91
CA ASN A 803 22.57 4.94 -38.88
C ASN A 803 23.04 4.36 -37.53
N ASP A 804 22.32 3.39 -37.01
CA ASP A 804 22.58 2.80 -35.72
C ASP A 804 23.74 1.80 -35.87
N ARG A 805 24.70 1.84 -34.94
CA ARG A 805 25.86 0.94 -34.92
C ARG A 805 25.42 -0.53 -34.86
N CYS A 806 26.21 -1.46 -35.38
CA CYS A 806 25.93 -2.88 -35.12
C CYS A 806 26.05 -3.20 -33.63
N LEU A 807 25.08 -3.95 -33.11
CA LEU A 807 25.14 -4.50 -31.74
C LEU A 807 26.23 -5.57 -31.65
N THR A 808 26.97 -5.55 -30.54
CA THR A 808 27.93 -6.60 -30.22
C THR A 808 27.20 -7.92 -29.89
N LYS A 809 27.92 -9.04 -29.93
CA LYS A 809 27.35 -10.35 -29.53
C LYS A 809 26.79 -10.32 -28.10
N ALA A 810 27.53 -9.71 -27.17
CA ALA A 810 27.09 -9.57 -25.79
C ALA A 810 25.79 -8.76 -25.68
N GLU A 811 25.64 -7.70 -26.46
CA GLU A 811 24.40 -6.92 -26.50
C GLU A 811 23.24 -7.68 -27.16
N GLN A 812 23.51 -8.54 -28.16
CA GLN A 812 22.49 -9.41 -28.76
C GLN A 812 21.99 -10.47 -27.78
N ASP A 813 22.91 -11.07 -27.01
CA ASP A 813 22.58 -12.11 -26.04
C ASP A 813 21.64 -11.60 -24.94
N LEU A 814 21.66 -10.28 -24.65
CA LEU A 814 20.70 -9.64 -23.74
C LEU A 814 19.24 -9.73 -24.23
N PHE A 815 19.00 -9.90 -25.53
CA PHE A 815 17.66 -10.01 -26.11
C PHE A 815 17.24 -11.46 -26.35
N ALA A 816 18.04 -12.47 -25.99
CA ALA A 816 17.77 -13.88 -26.32
C ALA A 816 16.43 -14.44 -25.78
N GLY A 817 15.79 -13.78 -24.81
CA GLY A 817 14.48 -14.14 -24.25
C GLY A 817 13.24 -13.63 -25.01
N PHE A 818 13.45 -12.88 -26.11
CA PHE A 818 12.42 -12.40 -27.05
C PHE A 818 12.35 -13.28 -28.29
#